data_AF-A0A918R092-F1
#
_entry.id   AF-A0A918R092-F1
#
_cell.length_a   1.000
_cell.length_b   1.000
_cell.length_c   1.000
_cell.angle_alpha   90.00
_cell.angle_beta   90.00
_cell.angle_gamma   90.00
#
_symmetry.space_group_name_H-M   'P 1'
#
loop_
_entity.id
_entity.type
_entity.pdbx_description
1 polymer ?
#
loop_
_entity_poly.entity_id
_entity_poly.type
_entity_poly.pdbx_seq_one_letter_code
_entity_poly.pdbx_strand_id
1 'polypeptide(L)'
;MKQILFLLTCSAFILSAYSQTITITFDGQIASAGNNAPLDRVLIENLTNNESRELTSIFEINLSQALSLEDNVINNTKGGFQSIYPNPFESDLNINIYSDGIGSTELSIYNLLGQEIASFSKELTLGIHSFEFSANSNGIHFLVMNDNGNTYTQKVVSNNNVNAFVKLTYNGNDIKQNTSKNAFTKNSKLNPLYEIGDILKLTGFSGKMTNTIYLTPRISQNVTFQFSDYFKFEEYLIETSPPSFVDIMFSVTDQKNLGVDYLSGTDFNVLEDGNTISPTETFRCIKKLDEVAYEQKIVIMLDNSASVASVLPQIKSSAISLVNQILNNPVITNQEIAIYSFSSSTTLIQDFTDNVMDIENAINSISFGFPSTNLYGSLIEGLNKFSNNYSLDLIEEGYLIALTDGDDTQGSSTLTQVVAARNQKRVFMLGLGNEVNPENLNQIDNTGTSFSSIASIDDLEAEFEQISLDLIQYANSFYWLNYLSPKRNGGHTLTIGLPTNTNTDIDKQIDGNFSANGFQDALFGVYANINAQNIYGIDEVIFDYQGSPLEPFAIEAVSYWAFNCPNFTWSIADMSVATIEVDPIDSSKATIIPQTTVASGTILTLTDEANNYTKEIVIRVTDQLPIVETLSISNVTNSGANGVGEIIDIGDSNLINKGFCWSINPNPTISDVNSVNKQNVSVFSVNLSDLKSNTTYYARAFATNNFGVSYGNEISFLAPEGLPQIITDSFTNLTAISVRLNGEVTDEGTNNFIKRGICWSNTTFTPTIDNDNLENAGGKGDFFIDVTSLFPNTTYYYRAYAINDLGITYGESLTFQTKTGIPQLSINNITDITNNSAQTSGNTSSNGAEIIEKGTCWSTSINPTLSDNFTTAGPGNGFFTSIINNLQPGTTYYVRNYATTSLGTTFSFERNFTTKDIPNLEQLIITNTSVDSARALSSLSSDGDSVITEIGFCWSLNPNPTIQDNVSFVSDVIINSSFSKVIDGLNDDTTYYIKSFATNQYGTGYSEEQIFSTKSATFIGNIQFTSQNEIDNFALNRYRRITGNLTISNFIDSNAITSLASLSDLTTVEGELNISNNQALQNLNGLENITNLGGLFMRNNNSIVNLFGLRNLNIVNGRFVLFENLNLSNINNLTKLSDINGYITISANGNINSLSLLSNIEQCKGDLTINAEIYDLNDLSNLTSVKGNIMMANCQNLSNLNGLSNLMEVTGETINFFNCNLTRLDAYCGLKPLFTSGAFSGRLTAESISSRPVTIQSIINNDCN
;
A
#
# COMPACT_ATOMS: atom_id res chain seq x y z
N MET A 1 -41.06 22.96 -5.94
CA MET A 1 -42.41 22.66 -5.43
C MET A 1 -43.12 21.77 -6.45
N LYS A 2 -43.41 20.49 -6.12
CA LYS A 2 -44.08 19.46 -6.95
C LYS A 2 -43.39 19.14 -8.31
N GLN A 3 -42.92 17.93 -8.60
CA GLN A 3 -43.53 16.57 -8.60
C GLN A 3 -44.30 16.20 -9.89
N ILE A 4 -43.85 15.08 -10.48
CA ILE A 4 -44.66 13.97 -11.04
C ILE A 4 -45.48 14.25 -12.32
N LEU A 5 -45.11 13.63 -13.45
CA LEU A 5 -45.75 12.39 -13.97
C LEU A 5 -45.36 12.07 -15.44
N PHE A 6 -44.70 10.94 -15.71
CA PHE A 6 -45.28 9.82 -16.48
C PHE A 6 -44.44 8.53 -16.40
N LEU A 7 -45.04 7.40 -16.79
CA LEU A 7 -44.55 6.04 -16.58
C LEU A 7 -44.89 5.16 -17.81
N LEU A 8 -44.22 4.01 -17.94
CA LEU A 8 -44.49 2.90 -18.89
C LEU A 8 -44.15 3.23 -20.37
N THR A 9 -43.57 2.30 -21.15
CA THR A 9 -44.03 0.90 -21.33
C THR A 9 -42.93 -0.16 -21.55
N CYS A 10 -43.31 -1.42 -21.27
CA CYS A 10 -42.76 -2.68 -21.79
C CYS A 10 -41.36 -3.15 -21.36
N SER A 11 -41.36 -3.94 -20.28
CA SER A 11 -40.35 -4.96 -19.96
C SER A 11 -40.56 -6.25 -20.75
N ALA A 12 -39.47 -6.95 -21.13
CA ALA A 12 -39.40 -8.43 -21.22
C ALA A 12 -38.01 -8.92 -21.67
N PHE A 13 -37.08 -9.14 -20.74
CA PHE A 13 -36.09 -10.23 -20.84
C PHE A 13 -35.76 -10.73 -19.44
N ILE A 14 -35.69 -12.04 -19.27
CA ILE A 14 -35.35 -12.72 -18.00
C ILE A 14 -33.89 -13.17 -18.13
N LEU A 15 -33.05 -12.87 -17.13
CA LEU A 15 -31.67 -13.34 -17.12
C LEU A 15 -31.62 -14.86 -17.01
N SER A 16 -30.94 -15.51 -17.95
CA SER A 16 -30.35 -16.84 -17.78
C SER A 16 -28.83 -16.67 -17.60
N ALA A 17 -28.37 -16.46 -16.38
CA ALA A 17 -26.96 -16.35 -16.08
C ALA A 17 -26.30 -17.74 -15.99
N TYR A 18 -25.12 -17.89 -16.60
CA TYR A 18 -24.22 -19.02 -16.44
C TYR A 18 -22.87 -18.46 -15.99
N SER A 19 -22.30 -18.96 -14.90
CA SER A 19 -20.96 -18.56 -14.46
C SER A 19 -19.90 -19.12 -15.42
N GLN A 20 -18.99 -18.26 -15.89
CA GLN A 20 -17.82 -18.69 -16.66
C GLN A 20 -16.59 -18.84 -15.75
N THR A 21 -15.59 -19.55 -16.25
CA THR A 21 -14.33 -19.84 -15.56
C THR A 21 -13.20 -19.71 -16.57
N ILE A 22 -12.15 -18.99 -16.21
CA ILE A 22 -10.96 -18.73 -17.04
C ILE A 22 -9.79 -19.52 -16.47
N THR A 23 -8.87 -19.97 -17.34
CA THR A 23 -7.78 -20.86 -16.97
C THR A 23 -6.44 -20.28 -17.42
N ILE A 24 -5.45 -20.22 -16.53
CA ILE A 24 -4.09 -19.78 -16.86
C ILE A 24 -3.13 -20.93 -16.65
N THR A 25 -2.30 -21.21 -17.64
CA THR A 25 -1.22 -22.21 -17.57
C THR A 25 0.15 -21.55 -17.63
N PHE A 26 1.19 -22.25 -17.14
CA PHE A 26 2.55 -21.71 -17.11
C PHE A 26 3.57 -22.71 -17.69
N ASP A 27 4.44 -22.19 -18.55
CA ASP A 27 5.59 -22.86 -19.18
C ASP A 27 6.87 -22.04 -18.95
N GLY A 28 8.04 -22.65 -19.20
CA GLY A 28 9.34 -21.99 -19.08
C GLY A 28 10.19 -22.14 -20.33
N GLN A 29 11.00 -21.11 -20.66
CA GLN A 29 11.97 -21.11 -21.74
C GLN A 29 13.27 -20.41 -21.35
N ILE A 30 14.40 -20.85 -21.91
CA ILE A 30 15.70 -20.17 -21.75
C ILE A 30 15.81 -19.08 -22.82
N ALA A 31 15.86 -17.81 -22.41
CA ALA A 31 15.76 -16.64 -23.29
C ALA A 31 16.87 -16.60 -24.36
N SER A 32 18.07 -17.11 -24.04
CA SER A 32 19.22 -17.17 -24.96
C SER A 32 19.21 -18.36 -25.94
N ALA A 33 18.25 -19.30 -25.81
CA ALA A 33 18.29 -20.57 -26.55
C ALA A 33 16.92 -21.09 -27.06
N GLY A 34 15.79 -20.56 -26.61
CA GLY A 34 14.44 -20.97 -27.04
C GLY A 34 14.04 -22.41 -26.69
N ASN A 35 14.82 -23.10 -25.86
CA ASN A 35 14.52 -24.45 -25.38
C ASN A 35 13.61 -24.38 -24.14
N ASN A 36 12.67 -25.32 -24.01
CA ASN A 36 11.84 -25.46 -22.82
C ASN A 36 12.71 -25.64 -21.55
N ALA A 37 12.49 -24.76 -20.58
CA ALA A 37 13.00 -24.89 -19.22
C ALA A 37 11.89 -25.51 -18.36
N PRO A 38 12.12 -26.65 -17.67
CA PRO A 38 11.12 -27.20 -16.75
C PRO A 38 10.94 -26.25 -15.56
N LEU A 39 9.70 -25.92 -15.24
CA LEU A 39 9.38 -25.17 -14.02
C LEU A 39 9.46 -26.11 -12.82
N ASP A 40 10.20 -25.71 -11.79
CA ASP A 40 10.22 -26.39 -10.49
C ASP A 40 9.05 -25.93 -9.62
N ARG A 41 8.72 -24.63 -9.72
CA ARG A 41 7.55 -24.00 -9.10
C ARG A 41 7.18 -22.71 -9.85
N VAL A 42 5.95 -22.26 -9.62
CA VAL A 42 5.50 -20.90 -9.92
C VAL A 42 4.98 -20.32 -8.62
N LEU A 43 5.54 -19.20 -8.17
CA LEU A 43 4.87 -18.40 -7.17
C LEU A 43 3.79 -17.60 -7.89
N ILE A 44 2.55 -17.99 -7.60
CA ILE A 44 1.34 -17.23 -7.82
C ILE A 44 0.76 -17.00 -6.44
N GLU A 45 -0.14 -16.07 -6.41
CA GLU A 45 -0.52 -15.27 -5.29
C GLU A 45 -1.76 -14.50 -5.90
N ASN A 46 -2.66 -13.89 -5.15
CA ASN A 46 -3.77 -13.06 -5.65
C ASN A 46 -3.80 -11.69 -4.98
N LEU A 47 -4.41 -10.67 -5.59
CA LEU A 47 -4.09 -9.31 -5.15
C LEU A 47 -5.20 -8.31 -4.80
N THR A 48 -6.52 -8.21 -5.09
CA THR A 48 -7.23 -6.91 -4.75
C THR A 48 -7.35 -6.59 -3.27
N ASN A 49 -7.67 -7.59 -2.46
CA ASN A 49 -7.52 -7.58 -0.95
C ASN A 49 -5.07 -8.35 0.60
N ASN A 50 -3.75 -8.39 0.22
CA ASN A 50 -2.98 -9.38 -0.56
C ASN A 50 -3.42 -10.92 -0.33
N GLU A 51 -3.27 -11.95 -1.21
CA GLU A 51 -3.79 -13.39 -1.05
C GLU A 51 -3.03 -14.61 -1.74
N SER A 52 -2.07 -15.30 -1.07
CA SER A 52 -1.04 -16.21 -1.68
C SER A 52 -1.42 -17.57 -2.32
N ARG A 53 -0.61 -18.08 -3.29
CA ARG A 53 -0.60 -19.52 -3.70
C ARG A 53 0.60 -20.04 -4.54
N GLU A 54 1.67 -20.52 -3.90
CA GLU A 54 2.74 -21.27 -4.58
C GLU A 54 2.19 -22.55 -5.28
N LEU A 55 2.50 -22.72 -6.58
CA LEU A 55 2.27 -23.95 -7.34
C LEU A 55 3.57 -24.76 -7.48
N THR A 56 3.57 -25.97 -6.91
CA THR A 56 4.69 -26.93 -7.00
C THR A 56 4.39 -28.15 -7.88
N SER A 57 3.16 -28.26 -8.40
CA SER A 57 2.76 -29.29 -9.37
C SER A 57 1.41 -28.92 -9.98
N ILE A 58 1.21 -29.22 -11.28
CA ILE A 58 0.09 -28.72 -12.10
C ILE A 58 0.16 -27.19 -12.16
N PHE A 59 0.88 -26.70 -13.17
CA PHE A 59 1.06 -25.27 -13.44
C PHE A 59 -0.18 -24.71 -14.14
N GLU A 60 -1.28 -24.65 -13.38
CA GLU A 60 -2.59 -24.17 -13.81
C GLU A 60 -3.35 -23.51 -12.65
N ILE A 61 -3.98 -22.36 -12.88
CA ILE A 61 -5.03 -21.80 -12.01
C ILE A 61 -6.34 -21.61 -12.79
N ASN A 62 -7.45 -21.53 -12.05
CA ASN A 62 -8.77 -21.26 -12.61
C ASN A 62 -9.46 -20.15 -11.81
N LEU A 63 -9.93 -19.13 -12.51
CA LEU A 63 -10.55 -17.91 -12.01
C LEU A 63 -12.05 -17.92 -12.36
N SER A 64 -12.93 -17.28 -11.60
CA SER A 64 -14.37 -17.25 -11.96
C SER A 64 -15.10 -15.94 -11.65
N GLN A 65 -16.17 -15.67 -12.39
CA GLN A 65 -16.92 -14.41 -12.32
C GLN A 65 -17.83 -14.32 -11.08
N ALA A 66 -17.63 -13.29 -10.24
CA ALA A 66 -18.52 -12.96 -9.14
C ALA A 66 -19.85 -12.33 -9.61
N LEU A 67 -20.89 -12.45 -8.77
CA LEU A 67 -22.18 -11.77 -8.95
C LEU A 67 -22.65 -11.20 -7.61
N SER A 68 -22.06 -10.08 -7.21
CA SER A 68 -22.49 -9.26 -6.06
C SER A 68 -23.17 -7.98 -6.52
N LEU A 69 -24.49 -7.92 -6.34
CA LEU A 69 -25.16 -6.65 -6.03
C LEU A 69 -25.05 -6.43 -4.51
N GLU A 70 -25.09 -5.17 -4.08
CA GLU A 70 -24.95 -4.77 -2.68
C GLU A 70 -25.80 -5.60 -1.71
N ASP A 71 -25.17 -6.16 -0.67
CA ASP A 71 -25.85 -6.53 0.57
C ASP A 71 -24.94 -6.12 1.74
N ASN A 72 -25.38 -5.12 2.52
CA ASN A 72 -24.59 -4.58 3.63
C ASN A 72 -24.56 -5.57 4.80
N VAL A 73 -23.39 -6.17 5.07
CA VAL A 73 -23.20 -7.05 6.25
C VAL A 73 -23.11 -6.22 7.53
N ILE A 74 -24.26 -5.76 8.02
CA ILE A 74 -24.39 -5.23 9.37
C ILE A 74 -24.26 -6.41 10.34
N ASN A 75 -23.04 -6.65 10.82
CA ASN A 75 -22.73 -7.69 11.81
C ASN A 75 -23.47 -7.43 13.12
N ASN A 76 -24.61 -8.09 13.32
CA ASN A 76 -25.34 -8.07 14.59
C ASN A 76 -25.87 -9.48 14.91
N THR A 77 -25.06 -10.26 15.62
CA THR A 77 -25.16 -11.72 15.68
C THR A 77 -26.22 -12.27 16.64
N LYS A 78 -27.40 -11.62 16.74
CA LYS A 78 -28.56 -12.08 17.54
C LYS A 78 -29.89 -11.68 16.89
N GLY A 79 -30.63 -12.68 16.40
CA GLY A 79 -31.96 -12.54 15.83
C GLY A 79 -32.01 -12.49 14.29
N GLY A 80 -33.15 -12.87 13.72
CA GLY A 80 -33.44 -12.71 12.29
C GLY A 80 -32.94 -13.85 11.38
N PHE A 81 -33.01 -13.62 10.06
CA PHE A 81 -32.59 -14.60 9.04
C PHE A 81 -31.08 -14.87 9.10
N GLN A 82 -30.69 -16.14 9.09
CA GLN A 82 -29.29 -16.61 9.21
C GLN A 82 -28.77 -17.19 7.89
N SER A 83 -29.63 -17.83 7.10
CA SER A 83 -29.30 -18.26 5.73
C SER A 83 -30.59 -18.50 4.94
N ILE A 84 -30.65 -18.06 3.70
CA ILE A 84 -31.76 -18.31 2.78
C ILE A 84 -31.22 -18.85 1.46
N TYR A 85 -31.41 -20.15 1.20
CA TYR A 85 -30.76 -20.85 0.09
C TYR A 85 -31.61 -22.01 -0.47
N PRO A 86 -31.60 -22.27 -1.79
CA PRO A 86 -31.00 -21.44 -2.84
C PRO A 86 -31.81 -20.16 -3.09
N ASN A 87 -31.20 -19.10 -3.59
CA ASN A 87 -31.91 -17.87 -3.97
C ASN A 87 -31.26 -17.28 -5.24
N PRO A 88 -31.88 -17.35 -6.43
CA PRO A 88 -33.22 -17.89 -6.71
C PRO A 88 -33.41 -19.38 -6.39
N PHE A 89 -34.66 -19.82 -6.20
CA PHE A 89 -35.03 -21.24 -6.00
C PHE A 89 -36.04 -21.72 -7.05
N GLU A 90 -35.95 -23.00 -7.43
CA GLU A 90 -36.83 -23.62 -8.44
C GLU A 90 -37.91 -24.54 -7.85
N SER A 91 -37.72 -25.10 -6.66
CA SER A 91 -38.73 -25.90 -5.97
C SER A 91 -38.96 -25.44 -4.53
N ASP A 92 -37.94 -25.58 -3.68
CA ASP A 92 -38.01 -25.41 -2.24
C ASP A 92 -36.85 -24.58 -1.72
N LEU A 93 -37.18 -23.58 -0.92
CA LEU A 93 -36.28 -22.62 -0.29
C LEU A 93 -36.04 -23.02 1.17
N ASN A 94 -34.78 -23.26 1.54
CA ASN A 94 -34.41 -23.45 2.95
C ASN A 94 -34.16 -22.10 3.60
N ILE A 95 -34.82 -21.86 4.73
CA ILE A 95 -34.80 -20.60 5.48
C ILE A 95 -34.40 -20.94 6.91
N ASN A 96 -33.21 -20.54 7.34
CA ASN A 96 -32.80 -20.62 8.73
C ASN A 96 -32.97 -19.25 9.39
N ILE A 97 -33.57 -19.22 10.56
CA ILE A 97 -33.76 -18.02 11.40
C ILE A 97 -33.19 -18.26 12.80
N TYR A 98 -32.77 -17.21 13.49
CA TYR A 98 -32.43 -17.26 14.92
C TYR A 98 -33.58 -16.67 15.74
N SER A 99 -34.09 -17.44 16.70
CA SER A 99 -35.06 -16.93 17.70
C SER A 99 -34.43 -16.88 19.07
N ASP A 100 -34.80 -15.84 19.84
CA ASP A 100 -34.40 -15.69 21.25
C ASP A 100 -35.20 -16.61 22.19
N GLY A 101 -36.32 -17.20 21.73
CA GLY A 101 -37.12 -18.17 22.49
C GLY A 101 -37.86 -17.60 23.71
N ILE A 102 -38.05 -16.27 23.77
CA ILE A 102 -38.70 -15.56 24.88
C ILE A 102 -40.20 -15.30 24.62
N GLY A 103 -40.69 -15.51 23.39
CA GLY A 103 -42.08 -15.30 23.00
C GLY A 103 -42.48 -16.03 21.71
N SER A 104 -43.59 -15.62 21.11
CA SER A 104 -44.08 -16.17 19.84
C SER A 104 -43.33 -15.58 18.64
N THR A 105 -42.76 -16.45 17.82
CA THR A 105 -42.18 -16.11 16.51
C THR A 105 -43.23 -16.29 15.42
N GLU A 106 -43.32 -15.33 14.51
CA GLU A 106 -44.15 -15.38 13.32
C GLU A 106 -43.31 -15.15 12.07
N LEU A 107 -43.48 -16.00 11.05
CA LEU A 107 -42.83 -15.91 9.75
C LEU A 107 -43.93 -15.91 8.68
N SER A 108 -44.17 -14.74 8.08
CA SER A 108 -45.11 -14.54 6.98
C SER A 108 -44.37 -14.31 5.67
N ILE A 109 -44.96 -14.72 4.55
CA ILE A 109 -44.37 -14.60 3.22
C ILE A 109 -45.39 -13.94 2.29
N TYR A 110 -44.96 -12.86 1.65
CA TYR A 110 -45.77 -12.00 0.79
C TYR A 110 -45.32 -12.09 -0.66
N ASN A 111 -46.27 -11.96 -1.59
CA ASN A 111 -45.98 -11.80 -3.02
C ASN A 111 -45.65 -10.34 -3.38
N LEU A 112 -45.25 -10.09 -4.64
CA LEU A 112 -44.99 -8.76 -5.20
C LEU A 112 -46.14 -7.72 -5.07
N LEU A 113 -47.37 -8.16 -4.76
CA LEU A 113 -48.52 -7.29 -4.56
C LEU A 113 -48.83 -7.03 -3.07
N GLY A 114 -47.96 -7.48 -2.15
CA GLY A 114 -48.12 -7.33 -0.71
C GLY A 114 -49.21 -8.22 -0.10
N GLN A 115 -49.66 -9.27 -0.81
CA GLN A 115 -50.57 -10.26 -0.24
C GLN A 115 -49.80 -11.38 0.45
N GLU A 116 -50.18 -11.72 1.67
CA GLU A 116 -49.66 -12.90 2.37
C GLU A 116 -50.11 -14.18 1.66
N ILE A 117 -49.17 -15.06 1.36
CA ILE A 117 -49.42 -16.33 0.64
C ILE A 117 -49.10 -17.57 1.48
N ALA A 118 -48.29 -17.43 2.53
CA ALA A 118 -48.08 -18.42 3.57
C ALA A 118 -47.61 -17.74 4.86
N SER A 119 -47.97 -18.30 6.01
CA SER A 119 -47.49 -17.85 7.30
C SER A 119 -47.42 -18.98 8.32
N PHE A 120 -46.53 -18.83 9.30
CA PHE A 120 -46.33 -19.74 10.42
C PHE A 120 -46.17 -18.90 11.69
N SER A 121 -46.86 -19.26 12.77
CA SER A 121 -46.72 -18.59 14.07
C SER A 121 -46.67 -19.60 15.20
N LYS A 122 -45.63 -19.52 16.05
CA LYS A 122 -45.40 -20.43 17.19
C LYS A 122 -44.37 -19.85 18.15
N GLU A 123 -44.49 -20.14 19.44
CA GLU A 123 -43.37 -20.05 20.38
C GLU A 123 -42.26 -21.03 19.95
N LEU A 124 -41.09 -20.47 19.63
CA LEU A 124 -39.86 -21.20 19.34
C LEU A 124 -38.96 -21.25 20.60
N THR A 125 -37.82 -21.90 20.49
CA THR A 125 -36.81 -21.99 21.57
C THR A 125 -35.60 -21.13 21.22
N LEU A 126 -34.75 -20.83 22.19
CA LEU A 126 -33.49 -20.12 21.90
C LEU A 126 -32.63 -20.94 20.91
N GLY A 127 -32.23 -20.33 19.79
CA GLY A 127 -31.31 -20.91 18.81
C GLY A 127 -31.75 -20.80 17.35
N ILE A 128 -31.06 -21.53 16.47
CA ILE A 128 -31.35 -21.55 15.03
C ILE A 128 -32.49 -22.52 14.74
N HIS A 129 -33.47 -22.04 13.98
CA HIS A 129 -34.70 -22.73 13.60
C HIS A 129 -34.84 -22.76 12.07
N SER A 130 -35.15 -23.94 11.53
CA SER A 130 -35.15 -24.20 10.08
C SER A 130 -36.57 -24.33 9.51
N PHE A 131 -36.76 -23.78 8.30
CA PHE A 131 -38.00 -23.81 7.54
C PHE A 131 -37.75 -24.17 6.07
N GLU A 132 -38.77 -24.73 5.42
CA GLU A 132 -38.78 -25.06 3.99
C GLU A 132 -40.02 -24.42 3.34
N PHE A 133 -39.80 -23.59 2.31
CA PHE A 133 -40.84 -22.85 1.60
C PHE A 133 -40.90 -23.19 0.11
N SER A 134 -42.08 -23.61 -0.36
CA SER A 134 -42.37 -23.87 -1.78
C SER A 134 -43.33 -22.78 -2.30
N ALA A 135 -42.95 -22.07 -3.37
CA ALA A 135 -43.79 -21.09 -4.05
C ALA A 135 -44.61 -21.72 -5.19
N ASN A 136 -45.75 -21.11 -5.55
CA ASN A 136 -46.68 -21.63 -6.57
C ASN A 136 -46.49 -21.05 -7.98
N SER A 137 -45.52 -20.14 -8.15
CA SER A 137 -45.30 -19.39 -9.39
C SER A 137 -43.94 -18.71 -9.43
N ASN A 138 -43.48 -18.33 -10.63
CA ASN A 138 -42.32 -17.45 -10.82
C ASN A 138 -42.60 -16.07 -10.23
N GLY A 139 -41.66 -15.51 -9.48
CA GLY A 139 -41.75 -14.14 -8.99
C GLY A 139 -40.92 -13.84 -7.75
N ILE A 140 -40.78 -12.55 -7.46
CA ILE A 140 -40.19 -12.08 -6.20
C ILE A 140 -41.19 -12.29 -5.06
N HIS A 141 -40.68 -12.75 -3.93
CA HIS A 141 -41.41 -12.90 -2.68
C HIS A 141 -40.64 -12.21 -1.55
N PHE A 142 -41.35 -11.75 -0.53
CA PHE A 142 -40.79 -11.08 0.64
C PHE A 142 -41.12 -11.91 1.87
N LEU A 143 -40.10 -12.42 2.56
CA LEU A 143 -40.25 -13.06 3.87
C LEU A 143 -40.18 -11.97 4.94
N VAL A 144 -41.13 -11.97 5.86
CA VAL A 144 -41.17 -11.06 7.01
C VAL A 144 -41.24 -11.92 8.27
N MET A 145 -40.28 -11.74 9.17
CA MET A 145 -40.19 -12.45 10.43
C MET A 145 -40.40 -11.47 11.59
N ASN A 146 -41.41 -11.70 12.42
CA ASN A 146 -41.60 -11.03 13.70
C ASN A 146 -41.16 -11.99 14.82
N ASP A 147 -40.09 -11.67 15.56
CA ASP A 147 -39.73 -12.41 16.78
C ASP A 147 -39.67 -11.48 17.99
N ASN A 148 -40.47 -11.78 19.01
CA ASN A 148 -40.56 -11.02 20.27
C ASN A 148 -40.72 -9.48 20.11
N GLY A 149 -41.30 -9.03 18.99
CA GLY A 149 -41.52 -7.61 18.66
C GLY A 149 -40.51 -6.99 17.67
N ASN A 150 -39.45 -7.71 17.30
CA ASN A 150 -38.50 -7.28 16.25
C ASN A 150 -38.91 -7.83 14.88
N THR A 151 -38.96 -6.96 13.86
CA THR A 151 -39.31 -7.33 12.48
C THR A 151 -38.09 -7.37 11.58
N TYR A 152 -37.86 -8.50 10.92
CA TYR A 152 -36.83 -8.71 9.89
C TYR A 152 -37.51 -8.94 8.53
N THR A 153 -36.86 -8.60 7.42
CA THR A 153 -37.43 -8.82 6.08
C THR A 153 -36.35 -9.16 5.05
N GLN A 154 -36.56 -10.21 4.26
CA GLN A 154 -35.64 -10.60 3.17
C GLN A 154 -36.40 -10.85 1.85
N LYS A 155 -35.75 -10.51 0.74
CA LYS A 155 -36.27 -10.69 -0.63
C LYS A 155 -35.73 -11.99 -1.24
N VAL A 156 -36.60 -12.77 -1.87
CA VAL A 156 -36.23 -13.99 -2.61
C VAL A 156 -36.89 -14.06 -3.99
N VAL A 157 -36.32 -14.88 -4.87
CA VAL A 157 -36.81 -15.08 -6.24
C VAL A 157 -37.19 -16.55 -6.43
N SER A 158 -38.46 -16.79 -6.77
CA SER A 158 -38.94 -18.09 -7.26
C SER A 158 -38.80 -18.14 -8.78
N ASN A 159 -38.17 -19.20 -9.28
CA ASN A 159 -38.13 -19.61 -10.68
C ASN A 159 -39.00 -20.88 -10.91
N ASN A 160 -39.93 -21.17 -9.98
CA ASN A 160 -40.81 -22.33 -10.08
C ASN A 160 -41.90 -22.17 -11.15
N ASN A 161 -41.66 -22.77 -12.31
CA ASN A 161 -42.57 -22.79 -13.47
C ASN A 161 -43.80 -23.72 -13.28
N VAL A 162 -43.97 -24.36 -12.12
CA VAL A 162 -45.03 -25.35 -11.85
C VAL A 162 -46.10 -24.76 -10.92
N ASN A 163 -47.38 -25.02 -11.22
CA ASN A 163 -48.52 -24.75 -10.33
C ASN A 163 -48.50 -25.68 -9.09
N ALA A 164 -47.50 -25.54 -8.23
CA ALA A 164 -47.48 -26.12 -6.89
C ALA A 164 -48.50 -25.41 -5.97
N PHE A 165 -48.81 -25.99 -4.82
CA PHE A 165 -49.49 -25.25 -3.75
C PHE A 165 -48.44 -24.54 -2.90
N VAL A 166 -48.71 -23.28 -2.51
CA VAL A 166 -47.81 -22.55 -1.59
C VAL A 166 -47.74 -23.32 -0.26
N LYS A 167 -46.53 -23.62 0.19
CA LYS A 167 -46.28 -24.43 1.39
C LYS A 167 -45.15 -23.80 2.20
N LEU A 168 -45.38 -23.58 3.48
CA LEU A 168 -44.34 -23.22 4.45
C LEU A 168 -44.31 -24.32 5.52
N THR A 169 -43.13 -24.87 5.77
CA THR A 169 -42.90 -26.03 6.64
C THR A 169 -41.88 -25.66 7.70
N TYR A 170 -42.14 -26.00 8.95
CA TYR A 170 -41.18 -25.80 10.04
C TYR A 170 -40.51 -27.13 10.39
N ASN A 171 -39.18 -27.16 10.33
CA ASN A 171 -38.40 -28.41 10.32
C ASN A 171 -37.72 -28.72 11.66
N GLY A 172 -37.42 -27.73 12.51
CA GLY A 172 -36.85 -27.96 13.85
C GLY A 172 -35.92 -26.84 14.35
N ASN A 173 -35.12 -27.18 15.37
CA ASN A 173 -33.97 -26.40 15.86
C ASN A 173 -32.71 -27.27 15.69
N ASP A 174 -31.62 -26.73 15.14
CA ASP A 174 -30.44 -27.52 14.76
C ASP A 174 -29.27 -27.36 15.75
N ILE A 175 -29.29 -28.17 16.81
CA ILE A 175 -28.36 -28.05 17.96
C ILE A 175 -27.09 -28.90 17.75
N LYS A 176 -26.10 -28.37 17.03
CA LYS A 176 -24.72 -28.91 17.00
C LYS A 176 -23.62 -27.84 16.88
N GLN A 177 -23.28 -27.19 17.99
CA GLN A 177 -21.91 -26.69 18.19
C GLN A 177 -21.04 -27.80 18.81
N ASN A 178 -19.76 -27.87 18.44
CA ASN A 178 -18.72 -28.44 19.31
C ASN A 178 -17.31 -28.00 18.89
N THR A 179 -16.39 -27.91 19.85
CA THR A 179 -15.05 -27.35 19.69
C THR A 179 -13.96 -28.42 19.57
N SER A 180 -12.90 -28.17 18.78
CA SER A 180 -11.55 -28.74 18.97
C SER A 180 -10.52 -28.08 18.04
N LYS A 181 -9.25 -28.03 18.45
CA LYS A 181 -8.10 -27.71 17.58
C LYS A 181 -7.53 -28.98 16.92
N ASN A 182 -6.74 -28.75 15.87
CA ASN A 182 -5.79 -29.64 15.18
C ASN A 182 -6.33 -30.56 14.06
N ALA A 183 -5.82 -30.28 12.85
CA ALA A 183 -5.48 -31.19 11.75
C ALA A 183 -6.56 -32.16 11.21
N PHE A 184 -7.22 -31.76 10.11
CA PHE A 184 -7.81 -32.68 9.14
C PHE A 184 -7.51 -32.27 7.70
N THR A 185 -7.20 -33.26 6.85
CA THR A 185 -6.94 -33.06 5.42
C THR A 185 -8.21 -33.16 4.57
N LYS A 186 -8.35 -32.21 3.64
CA LYS A 186 -9.20 -32.23 2.42
C LYS A 186 -10.74 -32.16 2.56
N ASN A 187 -11.27 -31.27 1.71
CA ASN A 187 -12.57 -31.32 1.03
C ASN A 187 -13.85 -30.92 1.79
N SER A 188 -13.97 -29.62 2.05
CA SER A 188 -15.21 -28.85 1.79
C SER A 188 -14.87 -27.73 0.80
N LYS A 189 -15.71 -27.46 -0.21
CA LYS A 189 -15.44 -26.39 -1.18
C LYS A 189 -15.53 -25.02 -0.51
N LEU A 190 -14.48 -24.21 -0.64
CA LEU A 190 -14.51 -22.77 -0.42
C LEU A 190 -14.90 -22.04 -1.71
N ASN A 191 -15.07 -20.71 -1.62
CA ASN A 191 -15.11 -19.81 -2.76
C ASN A 191 -13.82 -19.89 -3.61
N PRO A 192 -13.80 -19.31 -4.83
CA PRO A 192 -12.56 -19.04 -5.53
C PRO A 192 -11.66 -18.15 -4.67
N LEU A 193 -10.36 -18.44 -4.67
CA LEU A 193 -9.31 -17.52 -4.20
C LEU A 193 -8.92 -16.52 -5.32
N TYR A 194 -9.66 -16.59 -6.43
CA TYR A 194 -9.26 -16.14 -7.75
C TYR A 194 -10.54 -15.84 -8.61
N GLU A 195 -10.86 -14.57 -8.81
CA GLU A 195 -11.94 -14.01 -9.61
C GLU A 195 -11.47 -13.53 -11.01
N ILE A 196 -12.38 -13.48 -12.00
CA ILE A 196 -12.15 -12.70 -13.23
C ILE A 196 -12.49 -11.27 -12.84
N GLY A 197 -11.48 -10.59 -12.35
CA GLY A 197 -11.48 -10.22 -10.95
C GLY A 197 -10.09 -9.84 -10.48
N ASP A 198 -9.13 -10.81 -10.23
CA ASP A 198 -7.68 -11.09 -9.71
C ASP A 198 -6.40 -10.23 -10.02
N ILE A 199 -5.12 -10.57 -9.84
CA ILE A 199 -3.96 -10.12 -10.72
C ILE A 199 -2.78 -10.99 -10.31
N LEU A 200 -1.76 -11.11 -11.16
CA LEU A 200 -0.64 -12.02 -11.01
C LEU A 200 0.74 -11.38 -11.42
N LYS A 201 1.54 -10.91 -10.45
CA LYS A 201 3.02 -10.99 -10.53
C LYS A 201 3.37 -12.47 -10.43
N LEU A 202 3.54 -13.09 -11.57
CA LEU A 202 3.93 -14.48 -11.66
C LEU A 202 5.45 -14.56 -11.56
N THR A 203 5.93 -15.31 -10.58
CA THR A 203 7.37 -15.59 -10.45
C THR A 203 7.65 -17.05 -10.81
N GLY A 204 8.19 -17.28 -12.00
CA GLY A 204 8.61 -18.61 -12.45
C GLY A 204 10.00 -18.96 -11.93
N PHE A 205 10.22 -20.23 -11.56
CA PHE A 205 11.52 -20.73 -11.12
C PHE A 205 11.93 -21.98 -11.93
N SER A 206 13.17 -21.99 -12.43
CA SER A 206 13.80 -23.14 -13.08
C SER A 206 15.26 -23.30 -12.64
N GLY A 207 15.50 -24.23 -11.71
CA GLY A 207 16.78 -24.59 -11.11
C GLY A 207 17.40 -23.49 -10.25
N LYS A 208 18.01 -22.50 -10.93
CA LYS A 208 18.61 -21.30 -10.35
C LYS A 208 18.19 -20.01 -11.06
N MET A 209 17.43 -20.13 -12.14
CA MET A 209 16.94 -19.00 -12.91
C MET A 209 15.54 -18.65 -12.39
N THR A 210 15.30 -17.37 -12.21
CA THR A 210 14.00 -16.81 -11.85
C THR A 210 13.60 -15.85 -12.97
N ASN A 211 12.30 -15.70 -13.22
CA ASN A 211 11.79 -14.64 -14.09
C ASN A 211 10.40 -14.23 -13.60
N THR A 212 10.23 -12.92 -13.46
CA THR A 212 8.95 -12.30 -13.15
C THR A 212 8.24 -11.85 -14.42
N ILE A 213 6.93 -12.10 -14.47
CA ILE A 213 5.99 -11.51 -15.44
C ILE A 213 4.80 -11.02 -14.62
N TYR A 214 4.50 -9.73 -14.67
CA TYR A 214 3.24 -9.19 -14.16
C TYR A 214 2.17 -9.39 -15.24
N LEU A 215 0.96 -9.86 -14.91
CA LEU A 215 -0.20 -10.04 -15.83
C LEU A 215 -1.56 -10.22 -15.12
N THR A 216 -2.67 -10.04 -15.86
CA THR A 216 -4.08 -9.85 -15.37
C THR A 216 -4.95 -10.71 -16.30
N PRO A 217 -5.51 -11.84 -15.83
CA PRO A 217 -6.24 -12.78 -16.72
C PRO A 217 -7.71 -12.50 -17.16
N ARG A 218 -7.92 -11.92 -18.35
CA ARG A 218 -9.26 -11.68 -18.95
C ARG A 218 -9.70 -12.75 -19.93
N ILE A 219 -8.71 -13.51 -20.36
CA ILE A 219 -8.79 -14.59 -21.30
C ILE A 219 -7.90 -15.72 -20.80
N SER A 220 -8.21 -16.95 -21.19
CA SER A 220 -7.36 -18.09 -20.84
C SER A 220 -6.09 -18.03 -21.68
N GLN A 221 -4.92 -17.93 -21.04
CA GLN A 221 -3.62 -17.74 -21.69
C GLN A 221 -2.53 -18.64 -21.09
N ASN A 222 -1.47 -18.88 -21.87
CA ASN A 222 -0.29 -19.63 -21.43
C ASN A 222 0.89 -18.68 -21.24
N VAL A 223 1.37 -18.59 -20.01
CA VAL A 223 2.44 -17.68 -19.61
C VAL A 223 3.78 -18.39 -19.79
N THR A 224 4.72 -17.79 -20.51
CA THR A 224 6.02 -18.42 -20.78
C THR A 224 7.13 -17.60 -20.15
N PHE A 225 7.65 -18.06 -19.01
CA PHE A 225 8.76 -17.41 -18.32
C PHE A 225 10.03 -17.44 -19.19
N GLN A 226 10.65 -16.29 -19.36
CA GLN A 226 11.86 -16.09 -20.17
C GLN A 226 13.07 -15.97 -19.25
N PHE A 227 13.69 -17.11 -18.95
CA PHE A 227 14.83 -17.17 -18.04
C PHE A 227 16.08 -16.59 -18.70
N SER A 228 16.58 -15.47 -18.14
CA SER A 228 17.80 -14.77 -18.56
C SER A 228 18.95 -15.02 -17.57
N ASP A 229 20.17 -14.97 -18.07
CA ASP A 229 21.41 -14.87 -17.27
C ASP A 229 22.19 -13.57 -17.53
N TYR A 230 21.62 -12.64 -18.32
CA TYR A 230 22.20 -11.34 -18.68
C TYR A 230 21.57 -10.20 -17.87
N PHE A 231 22.40 -9.39 -17.22
CA PHE A 231 22.00 -8.28 -16.35
C PHE A 231 22.89 -7.05 -16.56
N LYS A 232 22.30 -5.86 -16.46
CA LYS A 232 22.94 -4.53 -16.51
C LYS A 232 22.70 -3.82 -15.17
N PHE A 233 23.59 -2.93 -14.77
CA PHE A 233 23.62 -2.24 -13.49
C PHE A 233 23.77 -0.73 -13.73
N GLU A 234 22.92 0.06 -13.09
CA GLU A 234 22.97 1.52 -13.08
C GLU A 234 23.19 1.99 -11.63
N GLU A 235 24.37 2.53 -11.33
CA GLU A 235 24.74 3.09 -10.01
C GLU A 235 24.15 4.50 -9.88
N TYR A 236 23.46 4.79 -8.76
CA TYR A 236 22.92 6.12 -8.47
C TYR A 236 23.61 6.80 -7.29
N LEU A 237 23.89 6.06 -6.22
CA LEU A 237 24.47 6.61 -4.99
C LEU A 237 25.32 5.57 -4.24
N ILE A 238 26.42 6.04 -3.66
CA ILE A 238 27.23 5.31 -2.66
C ILE A 238 27.52 6.28 -1.51
N GLU A 239 26.92 6.03 -0.35
CA GLU A 239 27.15 6.80 0.88
C GLU A 239 27.65 5.93 2.03
N THR A 240 28.00 6.58 3.14
CA THR A 240 28.65 5.95 4.30
C THR A 240 28.21 6.60 5.61
N SER A 241 27.53 5.85 6.47
CA SER A 241 27.03 6.34 7.77
C SER A 241 27.71 5.66 8.98
N PRO A 242 27.74 6.28 10.17
CA PRO A 242 28.29 5.66 11.37
C PRO A 242 27.48 4.42 11.79
N PRO A 243 28.10 3.36 12.32
CA PRO A 243 29.50 3.25 12.74
C PRO A 243 30.41 2.78 11.60
N SER A 244 29.91 2.01 10.63
CA SER A 244 30.68 1.59 9.46
C SER A 244 29.80 1.12 8.29
N PHE A 245 28.62 1.73 8.11
CA PHE A 245 27.75 1.37 7.00
C PHE A 245 28.28 1.90 5.67
N VAL A 246 28.04 1.13 4.61
CA VAL A 246 28.14 1.56 3.23
C VAL A 246 26.78 1.25 2.59
N ASP A 247 26.19 2.29 2.02
CA ASP A 247 24.82 2.29 1.50
C ASP A 247 24.90 2.52 0.00
N ILE A 248 24.49 1.53 -0.81
CA ILE A 248 24.61 1.58 -2.27
C ILE A 248 23.26 1.40 -2.92
N MET A 249 22.83 2.41 -3.66
CA MET A 249 21.59 2.42 -4.44
C MET A 249 21.90 2.24 -5.93
N PHE A 250 21.20 1.30 -6.54
CA PHE A 250 21.36 0.96 -7.95
C PHE A 250 20.08 0.37 -8.53
N SER A 251 19.99 0.27 -9.86
CA SER A 251 19.00 -0.59 -10.52
C SER A 251 19.63 -1.64 -11.42
N VAL A 252 18.97 -2.81 -11.55
CA VAL A 252 19.42 -3.95 -12.36
C VAL A 252 18.44 -4.21 -13.50
N THR A 253 18.86 -4.09 -14.75
CA THR A 253 17.97 -4.37 -15.90
C THR A 253 18.44 -5.58 -16.70
N ASP A 254 17.57 -6.18 -17.51
CA ASP A 254 17.90 -7.33 -18.36
C ASP A 254 18.57 -6.91 -19.68
N GLN A 255 18.81 -7.85 -20.60
CA GLN A 255 19.34 -7.54 -21.93
C GLN A 255 18.51 -6.52 -22.73
N LYS A 256 17.18 -6.49 -22.53
CA LYS A 256 16.24 -5.52 -23.15
C LYS A 256 16.16 -4.19 -22.41
N ASN A 257 16.86 -4.03 -21.28
CA ASN A 257 16.65 -2.99 -20.27
C ASN A 257 15.42 -3.20 -19.37
N LEU A 258 14.60 -4.25 -19.51
CA LEU A 258 13.46 -4.44 -18.60
C LEU A 258 13.97 -4.65 -17.18
N GLY A 259 13.27 -4.07 -16.21
CA GLY A 259 13.69 -4.15 -14.81
C GLY A 259 13.70 -5.58 -14.26
N VAL A 260 14.77 -5.94 -13.58
CA VAL A 260 14.92 -7.23 -12.88
C VAL A 260 14.62 -7.04 -11.40
N ASP A 261 13.52 -7.62 -10.93
CA ASP A 261 12.99 -7.46 -9.57
C ASP A 261 13.44 -8.57 -8.61
N TYR A 262 13.51 -9.80 -9.11
CA TYR A 262 13.53 -11.07 -8.36
C TYR A 262 14.85 -11.47 -7.69
N LEU A 263 15.88 -10.62 -7.69
CA LEU A 263 17.18 -10.93 -7.06
C LEU A 263 17.15 -10.64 -5.55
N SER A 264 17.84 -11.46 -4.76
CA SER A 264 18.00 -11.27 -3.30
C SER A 264 19.38 -10.77 -2.91
N GLY A 265 19.54 -10.26 -1.69
CA GLY A 265 20.85 -9.91 -1.10
C GLY A 265 21.89 -11.06 -1.06
N THR A 266 21.47 -12.30 -1.29
CA THR A 266 22.36 -13.47 -1.36
C THR A 266 22.87 -13.76 -2.77
N ASP A 267 22.24 -13.22 -3.82
CA ASP A 267 22.65 -13.42 -5.21
C ASP A 267 23.83 -12.51 -5.62
N PHE A 268 23.94 -11.33 -5.00
CA PHE A 268 25.01 -10.38 -5.27
C PHE A 268 26.32 -10.74 -4.56
N ASN A 269 27.41 -10.69 -5.32
CA ASN A 269 28.78 -10.76 -4.79
C ASN A 269 29.27 -9.34 -4.52
N VAL A 270 29.70 -9.07 -3.29
CA VAL A 270 30.17 -7.77 -2.81
C VAL A 270 31.66 -7.89 -2.52
N LEU A 271 32.48 -7.07 -3.16
CA LEU A 271 33.94 -7.11 -3.02
C LEU A 271 34.51 -5.76 -2.58
N GLU A 272 35.32 -5.78 -1.53
CA GLU A 272 36.09 -4.63 -1.03
C GLU A 272 37.58 -4.78 -1.36
N ASP A 273 38.16 -3.75 -1.98
CA ASP A 273 39.55 -3.75 -2.48
C ASP A 273 39.87 -5.02 -3.32
N GLY A 274 38.86 -5.54 -4.04
CA GLY A 274 38.95 -6.77 -4.84
C GLY A 274 38.76 -8.10 -4.08
N ASN A 275 38.29 -8.09 -2.83
CA ASN A 275 38.11 -9.29 -2.00
C ASN A 275 36.63 -9.44 -1.61
N THR A 276 36.02 -10.60 -1.88
CA THR A 276 34.65 -10.89 -1.43
C THR A 276 34.55 -10.84 0.10
N ILE A 277 33.59 -10.06 0.61
CA ILE A 277 33.29 -9.96 2.05
C ILE A 277 32.37 -11.12 2.45
N SER A 278 32.71 -11.88 3.49
CA SER A 278 31.85 -12.98 3.96
C SER A 278 30.55 -12.45 4.59
N PRO A 279 29.40 -13.13 4.39
CA PRO A 279 28.19 -12.92 5.19
C PRO A 279 28.36 -13.20 6.69
N THR A 280 29.52 -13.70 7.12
CA THR A 280 29.91 -13.85 8.53
C THR A 280 30.85 -12.74 9.04
N GLU A 281 31.22 -11.79 8.16
CA GLU A 281 32.11 -10.66 8.45
C GLU A 281 31.36 -9.33 8.33
N THR A 282 30.42 -9.25 7.37
CA THR A 282 29.43 -8.18 7.28
C THR A 282 28.03 -8.76 7.22
N PHE A 283 27.10 -8.07 7.88
CA PHE A 283 25.70 -8.14 7.51
C PHE A 283 25.48 -7.61 6.07
N ARG A 284 24.43 -8.02 5.38
CA ARG A 284 23.95 -7.36 4.16
C ARG A 284 22.43 -7.39 4.15
N CYS A 285 21.76 -6.25 4.17
CA CYS A 285 20.39 -6.23 3.68
C CYS A 285 20.45 -5.83 2.22
N ILE A 286 19.65 -6.49 1.40
CA ILE A 286 19.18 -5.85 0.18
C ILE A 286 17.78 -5.40 0.44
N LYS A 287 17.66 -4.10 0.36
CA LYS A 287 16.45 -3.33 0.45
C LYS A 287 15.91 -3.11 -0.95
N LYS A 288 14.60 -3.02 -0.97
CA LYS A 288 13.70 -3.20 -2.09
C LYS A 288 12.44 -2.44 -1.78
N LEU A 289 11.49 -2.30 -2.69
CA LEU A 289 10.29 -1.54 -2.36
C LEU A 289 9.33 -2.31 -1.44
N ASP A 290 9.80 -2.77 -0.28
CA ASP A 290 9.17 -2.47 1.02
C ASP A 290 10.11 -1.88 2.13
N GLU A 291 11.25 -1.24 1.77
CA GLU A 291 12.18 -0.46 2.61
C GLU A 291 12.49 1.03 2.12
N VAL A 292 11.53 1.98 1.85
CA VAL A 292 11.57 3.12 0.83
C VAL A 292 10.12 3.90 0.69
N ALA A 293 9.79 5.26 0.82
CA ALA A 293 8.54 6.10 0.33
C ALA A 293 8.46 7.05 -1.04
N TYR A 294 7.87 6.74 -2.27
CA TYR A 294 8.29 7.12 -3.74
C TYR A 294 7.66 8.27 -4.56
N GLU A 295 8.39 9.32 -5.03
CA GLU A 295 7.95 10.26 -6.13
C GLU A 295 8.07 9.91 -7.65
N GLN A 296 7.00 9.82 -8.45
CA GLN A 296 7.06 9.99 -9.91
C GLN A 296 6.20 11.15 -10.32
N LYS A 297 6.86 12.22 -10.71
CA LYS A 297 6.20 13.26 -11.46
C LYS A 297 6.12 12.85 -12.93
N ILE A 298 4.90 12.64 -13.44
CA ILE A 298 4.68 12.24 -14.84
C ILE A 298 4.36 13.43 -15.69
N VAL A 299 5.09 13.57 -16.78
CA VAL A 299 4.69 14.45 -17.87
C VAL A 299 4.04 13.62 -18.97
N ILE A 300 2.71 13.64 -19.04
CA ILE A 300 1.96 13.07 -20.17
C ILE A 300 1.85 14.16 -21.23
N MET A 301 2.51 13.95 -22.37
CA MET A 301 2.48 14.86 -23.52
C MET A 301 1.62 14.26 -24.62
N LEU A 302 0.46 14.88 -24.87
CA LEU A 302 -0.47 14.46 -25.91
C LEU A 302 -0.34 15.39 -27.11
N ASP A 303 0.13 14.87 -28.25
CA ASP A 303 0.02 15.60 -29.51
C ASP A 303 -1.44 15.99 -29.75
N ASN A 304 -1.65 17.24 -30.16
CA ASN A 304 -2.96 17.79 -30.52
C ASN A 304 -2.97 18.43 -31.92
N SER A 305 -1.96 18.15 -32.73
CA SER A 305 -1.82 18.70 -34.09
C SER A 305 -2.93 18.25 -35.05
N ALA A 306 -2.88 18.76 -36.28
CA ALA A 306 -3.96 18.53 -37.24
C ALA A 306 -4.06 17.09 -37.76
N SER A 307 -3.00 16.29 -37.63
CA SER A 307 -2.95 14.88 -38.02
C SER A 307 -3.73 14.02 -37.03
N VAL A 308 -3.51 14.19 -35.72
CA VAL A 308 -4.28 13.49 -34.68
C VAL A 308 -5.76 13.90 -34.59
N ALA A 309 -6.24 14.88 -35.38
CA ALA A 309 -7.59 15.44 -35.22
C ALA A 309 -8.73 14.39 -35.31
N SER A 310 -8.53 13.33 -36.10
CA SER A 310 -9.45 12.19 -36.28
C SER A 310 -9.12 10.97 -35.41
N VAL A 311 -8.38 11.19 -34.33
CA VAL A 311 -8.08 10.22 -33.26
C VAL A 311 -7.92 10.91 -31.89
N LEU A 312 -7.92 12.24 -31.80
CA LEU A 312 -7.75 12.99 -30.55
C LEU A 312 -8.83 12.67 -29.51
N PRO A 313 -10.13 12.51 -29.84
CA PRO A 313 -11.10 12.05 -28.87
C PRO A 313 -10.77 10.64 -28.33
N GLN A 314 -10.00 9.86 -29.11
CA GLN A 314 -9.51 8.49 -28.93
C GLN A 314 -8.11 8.42 -28.30
N ILE A 315 -7.40 9.54 -28.28
CA ILE A 315 -6.25 9.79 -27.42
C ILE A 315 -6.77 10.14 -26.04
N LYS A 316 -7.83 10.96 -25.95
CA LYS A 316 -8.32 11.53 -24.70
C LYS A 316 -8.63 10.50 -23.65
N SER A 317 -9.66 9.67 -23.78
CA SER A 317 -9.94 8.69 -22.73
C SER A 317 -9.11 7.40 -22.78
N SER A 318 -8.20 7.21 -23.75
CA SER A 318 -7.08 6.28 -23.64
C SER A 318 -6.04 6.90 -22.73
N ALA A 319 -5.90 8.22 -22.74
CA ALA A 319 -5.10 8.98 -21.81
C ALA A 319 -5.86 9.28 -20.50
N ILE A 320 -7.20 9.24 -20.44
CA ILE A 320 -7.96 9.20 -19.17
C ILE A 320 -7.88 7.82 -18.59
N SER A 321 -8.02 6.79 -19.44
CA SER A 321 -7.71 5.44 -19.09
C SER A 321 -6.27 5.32 -18.61
N LEU A 322 -5.27 5.89 -19.31
CA LEU A 322 -3.90 6.04 -18.82
C LEU A 322 -3.95 6.78 -17.49
N VAL A 323 -4.56 7.96 -17.37
CA VAL A 323 -4.78 8.72 -16.12
C VAL A 323 -5.69 8.01 -15.10
N ASN A 324 -6.15 6.79 -15.33
CA ASN A 324 -6.88 5.96 -14.37
C ASN A 324 -6.01 4.73 -14.02
N GLN A 325 -5.33 4.20 -15.04
CA GLN A 325 -4.04 3.48 -15.10
C GLN A 325 -2.86 4.27 -14.47
N ILE A 326 -3.20 5.48 -14.06
CA ILE A 326 -2.43 6.48 -13.38
C ILE A 326 -3.52 7.26 -12.58
N LEU A 327 -4.44 6.57 -11.81
CA LEU A 327 -5.24 7.02 -10.61
C LEU A 327 -5.85 6.02 -9.61
N ASN A 328 -5.85 4.72 -9.87
CA ASN A 328 -6.60 3.75 -9.06
C ASN A 328 -5.92 2.47 -8.55
N ASN A 329 -4.63 2.28 -8.59
CA ASN A 329 -3.99 1.12 -8.01
C ASN A 329 -4.06 1.37 -6.52
N PRO A 330 -3.82 0.37 -5.70
CA PRO A 330 -3.26 0.65 -4.42
C PRO A 330 -1.75 0.78 -4.54
N VAL A 331 -1.13 0.27 -5.58
CA VAL A 331 0.23 -0.27 -5.60
C VAL A 331 1.46 0.64 -5.53
N ILE A 332 1.40 1.91 -5.90
CA ILE A 332 2.54 2.83 -5.79
C ILE A 332 1.92 4.20 -5.52
N THR A 333 2.15 4.80 -4.36
CA THR A 333 1.09 5.49 -3.61
C THR A 333 1.21 6.97 -3.27
N ASN A 334 1.63 7.92 -4.12
CA ASN A 334 1.56 9.35 -3.70
C ASN A 334 1.24 10.38 -4.82
N GLN A 335 0.85 9.93 -6.01
CA GLN A 335 1.17 10.57 -7.29
C GLN A 335 0.83 12.02 -7.66
N GLU A 336 1.63 12.55 -8.60
CA GLU A 336 1.36 13.74 -9.43
C GLU A 336 1.52 13.53 -10.96
N ILE A 337 0.57 14.01 -11.76
CA ILE A 337 0.70 14.14 -13.23
C ILE A 337 0.61 15.61 -13.65
N ALA A 338 1.46 16.02 -14.58
CA ALA A 338 1.26 17.20 -15.43
C ALA A 338 0.80 16.77 -16.84
N ILE A 339 -0.28 17.37 -17.34
CA ILE A 339 -0.80 17.18 -18.69
C ILE A 339 -0.33 18.31 -19.59
N TYR A 340 0.35 17.95 -20.67
CA TYR A 340 0.65 18.84 -21.78
C TYR A 340 -0.13 18.43 -23.03
N SER A 341 -0.44 19.43 -23.85
CA SER A 341 -0.76 19.21 -25.26
C SER A 341 0.22 19.97 -26.15
N PHE A 342 0.51 19.45 -27.34
CA PHE A 342 1.41 20.13 -28.26
C PHE A 342 1.03 19.99 -29.73
N SER A 343 1.26 21.07 -30.48
CA SER A 343 1.21 21.10 -31.94
C SER A 343 2.27 22.08 -32.44
N SER A 344 1.91 23.24 -33.01
CA SER A 344 2.92 24.24 -33.42
C SER A 344 3.65 24.87 -32.23
N SER A 345 3.09 24.71 -31.03
CA SER A 345 3.60 25.16 -29.75
C SER A 345 3.14 24.20 -28.65
N THR A 346 3.93 24.13 -27.58
CA THR A 346 3.67 23.32 -26.39
C THR A 346 2.77 24.09 -25.42
N THR A 347 1.86 23.41 -24.74
CA THR A 347 0.89 24.01 -23.79
C THR A 347 0.69 23.10 -22.59
N LEU A 348 1.05 23.59 -21.39
CA LEU A 348 0.64 22.99 -20.13
C LEU A 348 -0.88 23.20 -19.94
N ILE A 349 -1.62 22.11 -19.74
CA ILE A 349 -3.09 22.11 -19.58
C ILE A 349 -3.47 21.91 -18.11
N GLN A 350 -2.73 21.05 -17.41
CA GLN A 350 -2.83 20.82 -15.97
C GLN A 350 -1.42 20.62 -15.43
N ASP A 351 -1.06 21.36 -14.38
CA ASP A 351 0.20 21.15 -13.66
C ASP A 351 0.10 19.91 -12.75
N PHE A 352 1.22 19.47 -12.20
CA PHE A 352 1.32 18.35 -11.27
C PHE A 352 0.21 18.37 -10.23
N THR A 353 -0.58 17.29 -10.21
CA THR A 353 -1.67 17.12 -9.26
C THR A 353 -2.01 15.65 -9.02
N ASP A 354 -2.57 15.43 -7.84
CA ASP A 354 -3.03 14.17 -7.27
C ASP A 354 -4.45 13.81 -7.73
N ASN A 355 -5.25 14.80 -8.14
CA ASN A 355 -6.69 14.67 -8.28
C ASN A 355 -7.18 14.09 -9.62
N VAL A 356 -7.98 13.03 -9.59
CA VAL A 356 -8.65 12.45 -10.77
C VAL A 356 -9.38 13.48 -11.58
N MET A 357 -10.28 14.19 -10.92
CA MET A 357 -11.33 14.94 -11.59
C MET A 357 -10.74 16.12 -12.32
N ASP A 358 -9.70 16.74 -11.77
CA ASP A 358 -8.99 17.86 -12.40
C ASP A 358 -8.21 17.40 -13.64
N ILE A 359 -7.57 16.22 -13.61
CA ILE A 359 -6.83 15.69 -14.77
C ILE A 359 -7.77 15.13 -15.84
N GLU A 360 -8.85 14.45 -15.46
CA GLU A 360 -9.90 14.04 -16.39
C GLU A 360 -10.53 15.24 -17.08
N ASN A 361 -10.83 16.32 -16.34
CA ASN A 361 -11.29 17.58 -16.91
C ASN A 361 -10.23 18.21 -17.82
N ALA A 362 -8.95 18.19 -17.44
CA ALA A 362 -7.84 18.72 -18.23
C ALA A 362 -7.71 18.01 -19.58
N ILE A 363 -7.64 16.68 -19.61
CA ILE A 363 -7.57 15.91 -20.85
C ILE A 363 -8.84 16.12 -21.69
N ASN A 364 -10.02 16.11 -21.06
CA ASN A 364 -11.27 16.42 -21.77
C ASN A 364 -11.29 17.84 -22.38
N SER A 365 -10.56 18.80 -21.79
CA SER A 365 -10.49 20.18 -22.30
C SER A 365 -9.59 20.36 -23.54
N ILE A 366 -8.66 19.43 -23.81
CA ILE A 366 -7.74 19.52 -24.95
C ILE A 366 -8.53 19.64 -26.25
N SER A 367 -8.15 20.58 -27.12
CA SER A 367 -8.80 20.78 -28.42
C SER A 367 -7.78 20.62 -29.55
N PHE A 368 -8.29 20.42 -30.77
CA PHE A 368 -7.49 20.42 -31.99
C PHE A 368 -6.63 21.70 -32.09
N GLY A 369 -5.34 21.50 -32.31
CA GLY A 369 -4.31 22.52 -32.43
C GLY A 369 -3.96 22.85 -33.89
N PHE A 370 -2.67 22.99 -34.18
CA PHE A 370 -2.19 23.48 -35.46
C PHE A 370 -1.56 22.39 -36.36
N PRO A 371 -1.41 22.61 -37.69
CA PRO A 371 -0.91 21.60 -38.63
C PRO A 371 0.62 21.38 -38.67
N SER A 372 1.35 21.82 -37.64
CA SER A 372 2.77 21.49 -37.44
C SER A 372 2.97 20.88 -36.05
N THR A 373 4.02 20.09 -35.92
CA THR A 373 4.30 19.27 -34.73
C THR A 373 5.66 19.67 -34.15
N ASN A 374 5.64 20.26 -32.97
CA ASN A 374 6.79 20.70 -32.18
C ASN A 374 7.30 19.57 -31.29
N LEU A 375 7.47 18.36 -31.81
CA LEU A 375 7.81 17.17 -31.02
C LEU A 375 9.08 17.39 -30.18
N TYR A 376 10.20 17.72 -30.81
CA TYR A 376 11.49 17.87 -30.12
C TYR A 376 11.50 19.07 -29.18
N GLY A 377 10.80 20.15 -29.53
CA GLY A 377 10.62 21.30 -28.63
C GLY A 377 9.79 20.95 -27.40
N SER A 378 8.71 20.19 -27.58
CA SER A 378 7.80 19.78 -26.50
C SER A 378 8.45 18.76 -25.58
N LEU A 379 9.12 17.74 -26.14
CA LEU A 379 9.89 16.77 -25.37
C LEU A 379 10.94 17.47 -24.49
N ILE A 380 11.62 18.50 -25.00
CA ILE A 380 12.56 19.29 -24.18
C ILE A 380 11.82 20.11 -23.11
N GLU A 381 10.66 20.69 -23.40
CA GLU A 381 9.86 21.41 -22.38
C GLU A 381 9.38 20.48 -21.26
N GLY A 382 8.87 19.29 -21.61
CA GLY A 382 8.46 18.25 -20.65
C GLY A 382 9.64 17.64 -19.88
N LEU A 383 10.78 17.38 -20.53
CA LEU A 383 11.99 16.90 -19.85
C LEU A 383 12.55 17.90 -18.85
N ASN A 384 12.29 19.21 -19.04
CA ASN A 384 12.66 20.27 -18.11
C ASN A 384 11.65 20.49 -16.97
N LYS A 385 10.60 19.66 -16.86
CA LYS A 385 9.51 19.83 -15.87
C LYS A 385 9.71 18.99 -14.58
N PHE A 386 10.58 17.98 -14.59
CA PHE A 386 10.98 17.10 -13.46
C PHE A 386 12.52 16.92 -13.43
N SER A 387 13.17 16.32 -12.41
CA SER A 387 14.64 16.50 -12.26
C SER A 387 15.48 15.56 -11.35
N ASN A 388 15.48 14.23 -11.60
CA ASN A 388 16.16 13.17 -10.85
C ASN A 388 17.45 13.59 -10.03
N ASN A 389 17.41 13.41 -8.70
CA ASN A 389 18.27 13.73 -7.56
C ASN A 389 18.20 12.56 -6.56
N TYR A 390 19.18 11.67 -6.57
CA TYR A 390 19.13 10.47 -5.74
C TYR A 390 19.84 10.71 -4.41
N SER A 391 19.10 10.82 -3.29
CA SER A 391 19.65 10.79 -1.94
C SER A 391 19.40 9.44 -1.27
N LEU A 392 19.90 9.26 -0.05
CA LEU A 392 19.47 8.15 0.79
C LEU A 392 17.97 8.34 1.07
N ASP A 393 17.60 9.34 1.87
CA ASP A 393 16.23 9.64 2.32
C ASP A 393 15.12 9.53 1.27
N LEU A 394 15.43 9.79 0.00
CA LEU A 394 14.53 10.47 -0.91
C LEU A 394 15.04 10.50 -2.36
N ILE A 395 14.04 10.44 -3.24
CA ILE A 395 14.03 10.26 -4.68
C ILE A 395 12.49 10.57 -5.10
N GLU A 396 11.77 11.06 -6.16
CA GLU A 396 11.53 11.56 -7.59
C GLU A 396 12.06 10.92 -8.93
N GLU A 397 11.60 9.75 -9.36
CA GLU A 397 11.85 9.20 -10.71
C GLU A 397 10.76 9.76 -11.60
N GLY A 398 10.98 10.96 -12.09
CA GLY A 398 10.13 11.56 -13.10
C GLY A 398 10.27 10.85 -14.45
N TYR A 399 9.15 10.73 -15.16
CA TYR A 399 9.07 10.13 -16.49
C TYR A 399 8.33 11.03 -17.45
N LEU A 400 8.64 10.88 -18.74
CA LEU A 400 7.90 11.49 -19.82
C LEU A 400 7.22 10.39 -20.66
N ILE A 401 5.90 10.45 -20.77
CA ILE A 401 5.10 9.63 -21.68
C ILE A 401 4.64 10.55 -22.81
N ALA A 402 5.22 10.39 -24.00
CA ALA A 402 4.88 11.23 -25.16
C ALA A 402 4.21 10.42 -26.26
N LEU A 403 2.99 10.81 -26.60
CA LEU A 403 2.29 10.34 -27.79
C LEU A 403 2.35 11.37 -28.91
N THR A 404 2.76 10.94 -30.09
CA THR A 404 2.76 11.74 -31.33
C THR A 404 2.50 10.85 -32.55
N ASP A 405 1.95 11.41 -33.63
CA ASP A 405 1.74 10.69 -34.90
C ASP A 405 2.69 11.09 -36.03
N GLY A 406 3.61 12.04 -35.79
CA GLY A 406 4.58 12.51 -36.76
C GLY A 406 5.96 12.82 -36.17
N ASP A 407 6.99 12.93 -37.02
CA ASP A 407 8.31 13.44 -36.62
C ASP A 407 8.28 15.00 -36.45
N ASP A 408 9.34 15.60 -35.91
CA ASP A 408 9.38 17.05 -35.67
C ASP A 408 9.34 17.87 -36.98
N THR A 409 8.17 18.44 -37.28
CA THR A 409 7.94 19.28 -38.46
C THR A 409 8.08 20.76 -38.18
N GLN A 410 8.10 21.17 -36.90
CA GLN A 410 8.25 22.57 -36.50
C GLN A 410 9.71 23.07 -36.54
N GLY A 411 10.69 22.18 -36.41
CA GLY A 411 12.13 22.46 -36.53
C GLY A 411 12.68 23.38 -35.43
N SER A 412 12.07 23.40 -34.24
CA SER A 412 12.47 24.28 -33.13
C SER A 412 13.73 23.80 -32.41
N SER A 413 13.95 22.50 -32.42
CA SER A 413 15.01 21.76 -31.74
C SER A 413 15.49 20.59 -32.62
N THR A 414 16.43 19.79 -32.13
CA THR A 414 16.98 18.64 -32.85
C THR A 414 16.98 17.38 -31.99
N LEU A 415 16.94 16.20 -32.62
CA LEU A 415 17.07 14.89 -31.95
C LEU A 415 18.25 14.86 -30.95
N THR A 416 19.42 15.40 -31.33
CA THR A 416 20.59 15.48 -30.45
C THR A 416 20.35 16.34 -29.21
N GLN A 417 19.53 17.38 -29.28
CA GLN A 417 19.12 18.17 -28.11
C GLN A 417 18.11 17.43 -27.25
N VAL A 418 17.20 16.63 -27.83
CA VAL A 418 16.27 15.79 -27.07
C VAL A 418 17.02 14.71 -26.30
N VAL A 419 17.92 13.96 -26.96
CA VAL A 419 18.75 12.93 -26.31
C VAL A 419 19.66 13.53 -25.23
N ALA A 420 20.18 14.74 -25.43
CA ALA A 420 20.96 15.45 -24.43
C ALA A 420 20.12 15.99 -23.25
N ALA A 421 18.87 16.40 -23.48
CA ALA A 421 17.93 16.83 -22.44
C ALA A 421 17.36 15.64 -21.65
N ARG A 422 17.26 14.46 -22.28
CA ARG A 422 16.91 13.20 -21.64
C ARG A 422 18.01 12.76 -20.69
N ASN A 423 19.25 12.69 -21.18
CA ASN A 423 20.32 11.98 -20.48
C ASN A 423 19.86 10.53 -20.14
N GLN A 424 19.78 10.20 -18.84
CA GLN A 424 19.31 8.92 -18.29
C GLN A 424 17.79 8.90 -18.00
N LYS A 425 17.10 10.07 -18.01
CA LYS A 425 15.65 10.16 -17.73
C LYS A 425 14.88 9.18 -18.60
N ARG A 426 13.90 8.51 -18.01
CA ARG A 426 13.13 7.46 -18.68
C ARG A 426 12.00 8.09 -19.50
N VAL A 427 12.01 7.85 -20.80
CA VAL A 427 11.06 8.41 -21.77
C VAL A 427 10.44 7.29 -22.58
N PHE A 428 9.12 7.13 -22.43
CA PHE A 428 8.33 6.25 -23.29
C PHE A 428 7.91 7.04 -24.52
N MET A 429 8.41 6.64 -25.69
CA MET A 429 7.99 7.24 -26.95
C MET A 429 6.92 6.40 -27.63
N LEU A 430 5.69 6.91 -27.61
CA LEU A 430 4.58 6.34 -28.36
C LEU A 430 4.48 6.99 -29.73
N GLY A 431 4.78 6.20 -30.77
CA GLY A 431 4.67 6.64 -32.15
C GLY A 431 3.44 6.06 -32.81
N LEU A 432 2.41 6.88 -32.93
CA LEU A 432 1.12 6.53 -33.51
C LEU A 432 1.17 6.49 -35.04
N GLY A 433 0.87 5.34 -35.62
CA GLY A 433 0.80 5.16 -37.06
C GLY A 433 2.17 5.14 -37.73
N ASN A 434 2.27 5.74 -38.92
CA ASN A 434 3.39 5.52 -39.86
C ASN A 434 4.09 6.81 -40.32
N GLU A 435 3.71 7.99 -39.81
CA GLU A 435 4.35 9.28 -40.17
C GLU A 435 5.43 9.71 -39.15
N VAL A 436 5.52 8.99 -38.03
CA VAL A 436 6.68 8.98 -37.12
C VAL A 436 7.91 8.32 -37.76
N ASN A 437 9.09 8.60 -37.21
CA ASN A 437 10.34 7.96 -37.61
C ASN A 437 10.84 7.00 -36.50
N PRO A 438 10.67 5.67 -36.65
CA PRO A 438 11.08 4.70 -35.63
C PRO A 438 12.57 4.75 -35.27
N GLU A 439 13.48 5.08 -36.21
CA GLU A 439 14.90 5.21 -35.88
C GLU A 439 15.19 6.43 -34.99
N ASN A 440 14.45 7.53 -35.18
CA ASN A 440 14.56 8.71 -34.31
C ASN A 440 13.91 8.44 -32.94
N LEU A 441 12.74 7.79 -32.91
CA LEU A 441 12.02 7.55 -31.66
C LEU A 441 12.71 6.47 -30.80
N ASN A 442 13.26 5.39 -31.37
CA ASN A 442 14.14 4.45 -30.65
C ASN A 442 15.44 5.08 -30.09
N GLN A 443 15.85 6.26 -30.56
CA GLN A 443 16.99 6.99 -29.99
C GLN A 443 16.59 7.89 -28.81
N ILE A 444 15.33 8.32 -28.75
CA ILE A 444 14.76 9.09 -27.65
C ILE A 444 14.26 8.16 -26.54
N ASP A 445 13.64 7.06 -26.92
CA ASP A 445 13.24 5.99 -26.01
C ASP A 445 14.47 5.36 -25.31
N ASN A 446 14.28 4.93 -24.07
CA ASN A 446 15.25 4.18 -23.28
C ASN A 446 14.57 3.20 -22.30
N THR A 447 13.29 2.90 -22.50
CA THR A 447 12.44 2.17 -21.55
C THR A 447 12.22 0.71 -21.88
N GLY A 448 12.99 0.12 -22.79
CA GLY A 448 13.26 -1.33 -22.87
C GLY A 448 12.13 -2.24 -23.37
N THR A 449 10.87 -1.91 -23.06
CA THR A 449 9.87 -1.87 -24.13
C THR A 449 10.48 -1.12 -25.30
N SER A 450 10.63 -1.82 -26.42
CA SER A 450 11.26 -1.25 -27.60
C SER A 450 10.24 -0.38 -28.30
N PHE A 451 10.43 0.96 -28.29
CA PHE A 451 9.64 1.98 -29.01
C PHE A 451 8.29 1.46 -29.54
N SER A 452 7.22 1.69 -28.80
CA SER A 452 5.88 1.25 -29.19
C SER A 452 5.41 2.01 -30.43
N SER A 453 5.67 1.39 -31.58
CA SER A 453 5.19 1.77 -32.91
C SER A 453 3.71 1.38 -33.03
N ILE A 454 2.89 2.10 -32.27
CA ILE A 454 1.44 1.93 -32.13
C ILE A 454 0.78 1.91 -33.52
N ALA A 455 0.30 0.72 -33.92
CA ALA A 455 -0.20 0.49 -35.29
C ALA A 455 -1.52 1.23 -35.57
N SER A 456 -2.32 1.48 -34.53
CA SER A 456 -3.52 2.31 -34.54
C SER A 456 -3.78 2.87 -33.13
N ILE A 457 -4.77 3.72 -32.93
CA ILE A 457 -5.19 4.11 -31.56
C ILE A 457 -5.98 3.03 -30.79
N ASP A 458 -6.60 2.08 -31.50
CA ASP A 458 -6.99 0.83 -30.84
C ASP A 458 -5.72 0.06 -30.48
N ASP A 459 -4.52 0.48 -30.86
CA ASP A 459 -3.24 0.09 -30.26
C ASP A 459 -2.64 1.19 -29.32
N LEU A 460 -3.44 2.13 -28.73
CA LEU A 460 -3.05 3.10 -27.67
C LEU A 460 -3.27 2.74 -26.18
N GLU A 461 -4.48 2.86 -25.60
CA GLU A 461 -4.78 2.35 -24.23
C GLU A 461 -4.10 1.02 -23.83
N ALA A 462 -4.26 -0.13 -24.50
CA ALA A 462 -3.57 -1.41 -24.27
C ALA A 462 -2.03 -1.50 -24.56
N GLU A 463 -1.32 -0.38 -24.34
CA GLU A 463 0.12 -0.08 -24.49
C GLU A 463 0.46 1.12 -23.57
N PHE A 464 -0.50 2.02 -23.31
CA PHE A 464 -0.64 2.80 -22.07
C PHE A 464 -0.99 1.93 -20.85
N GLU A 465 -1.51 0.72 -21.08
CA GLU A 465 -1.16 -0.50 -20.38
C GLU A 465 0.35 -0.53 -20.39
N GLN A 466 0.96 -1.21 -21.37
CA GLN A 466 2.36 -1.68 -21.48
C GLN A 466 3.52 -0.68 -21.21
N ILE A 467 3.22 0.55 -20.80
CA ILE A 467 4.13 1.64 -20.40
C ILE A 467 4.39 1.71 -18.91
N SER A 468 3.75 0.87 -18.12
CA SER A 468 3.58 1.08 -16.69
C SER A 468 3.83 -0.16 -15.80
N LEU A 469 3.97 -1.35 -16.38
CA LEU A 469 4.61 -2.60 -15.97
C LEU A 469 6.04 -2.24 -15.91
N ASP A 470 6.53 -1.63 -16.96
CA ASP A 470 7.74 -0.88 -17.03
C ASP A 470 7.81 0.12 -15.86
N LEU A 471 6.77 0.91 -15.55
CA LEU A 471 6.81 1.75 -14.34
C LEU A 471 6.92 0.90 -13.05
N ILE A 472 6.12 -0.15 -12.86
CA ILE A 472 6.34 -1.19 -11.84
C ILE A 472 7.78 -1.70 -11.84
N GLN A 473 8.36 -1.96 -13.00
CA GLN A 473 9.38 -2.98 -13.23
C GLN A 473 10.75 -2.34 -13.25
N TYR A 474 10.89 -1.23 -13.98
CA TYR A 474 12.02 -0.31 -13.87
C TYR A 474 12.31 0.00 -12.44
N ALA A 475 11.27 0.43 -11.74
CA ALA A 475 11.46 0.75 -10.38
C ALA A 475 11.70 -0.53 -9.57
N ASN A 476 11.01 -1.67 -9.85
CA ASN A 476 11.15 -2.95 -9.10
C ASN A 476 12.57 -3.44 -9.14
N SER A 477 13.28 -2.99 -10.16
CA SER A 477 14.65 -3.30 -10.40
C SER A 477 15.65 -2.44 -9.67
N PHE A 478 15.21 -1.47 -8.87
CA PHE A 478 16.07 -0.84 -7.92
C PHE A 478 16.35 -1.77 -6.72
N TYR A 479 17.48 -1.48 -6.08
CA TYR A 479 18.10 -2.22 -5.00
C TYR A 479 18.89 -1.25 -4.12
N TRP A 480 18.74 -1.34 -2.81
CA TRP A 480 19.68 -0.78 -1.85
C TRP A 480 20.46 -1.90 -1.22
N LEU A 481 21.78 -1.89 -1.35
CA LEU A 481 22.65 -2.74 -0.57
C LEU A 481 23.17 -1.93 0.61
N ASN A 482 22.62 -2.13 1.80
CA ASN A 482 23.23 -1.71 3.06
C ASN A 482 24.14 -2.84 3.56
N TYR A 483 25.39 -2.52 3.88
CA TYR A 483 26.30 -3.46 4.56
C TYR A 483 27.28 -2.75 5.52
N LEU A 484 27.79 -3.49 6.50
CA LEU A 484 28.76 -2.98 7.50
C LEU A 484 30.20 -3.30 7.08
N SER A 485 30.89 -2.29 6.56
CA SER A 485 32.28 -2.43 6.14
C SER A 485 33.21 -2.89 7.28
N PRO A 486 34.06 -3.91 7.07
CA PRO A 486 35.16 -4.25 7.97
C PRO A 486 36.31 -3.22 7.93
N LYS A 487 36.25 -2.20 7.05
CA LYS A 487 37.22 -1.10 7.01
C LYS A 487 36.95 -0.08 8.12
N ARG A 488 37.93 0.79 8.40
CA ARG A 488 37.88 1.76 9.52
C ARG A 488 38.49 3.14 9.23
N ASN A 489 39.19 3.31 8.10
CA ASN A 489 39.85 4.57 7.73
C ASN A 489 40.34 4.52 6.28
N GLY A 490 40.33 5.64 5.57
CA GLY A 490 40.78 5.73 4.17
C GLY A 490 39.66 5.56 3.14
N GLY A 491 40.04 5.59 1.86
CA GLY A 491 39.14 5.34 0.73
C GLY A 491 39.35 3.93 0.16
N HIS A 492 38.26 3.30 -0.26
CA HIS A 492 38.20 1.90 -0.68
C HIS A 492 37.42 1.74 -1.99
N THR A 493 37.79 0.74 -2.80
CA THR A 493 37.06 0.38 -4.02
C THR A 493 36.03 -0.70 -3.73
N LEU A 494 34.85 -0.57 -4.32
CA LEU A 494 33.71 -1.47 -4.13
C LEU A 494 33.24 -2.03 -5.47
N THR A 495 33.09 -3.35 -5.58
CA THR A 495 32.44 -3.99 -6.73
C THR A 495 31.21 -4.77 -6.26
N ILE A 496 30.09 -4.62 -6.97
CA ILE A 496 28.84 -5.36 -6.72
C ILE A 496 28.34 -5.95 -8.05
N GLY A 497 28.05 -7.24 -8.10
CA GLY A 497 27.50 -7.90 -9.28
C GLY A 497 27.14 -9.37 -9.07
N LEU A 498 26.43 -9.97 -10.03
CA LEU A 498 25.97 -11.37 -9.94
C LEU A 498 27.04 -12.36 -10.44
N PRO A 499 27.38 -13.43 -9.70
CA PRO A 499 28.34 -14.46 -10.12
C PRO A 499 27.98 -15.21 -11.43
N THR A 500 26.72 -15.10 -11.86
CA THR A 500 26.17 -15.76 -13.06
C THR A 500 25.94 -14.82 -14.24
N ASN A 501 26.26 -13.52 -14.12
CA ASN A 501 25.98 -12.55 -15.18
C ASN A 501 26.76 -12.88 -16.47
N THR A 502 26.05 -12.98 -17.61
CA THR A 502 26.65 -13.17 -18.93
C THR A 502 26.94 -11.87 -19.68
N ASN A 503 26.52 -10.72 -19.13
CA ASN A 503 26.86 -9.40 -19.68
C ASN A 503 28.39 -9.15 -19.64
N THR A 504 28.93 -8.64 -20.74
CA THR A 504 30.35 -8.30 -20.91
C THR A 504 30.65 -6.81 -20.99
N ASP A 505 29.62 -5.97 -21.07
CA ASP A 505 29.74 -4.52 -21.27
C ASP A 505 30.03 -3.79 -19.95
N ILE A 506 30.04 -2.45 -19.98
CA ILE A 506 30.47 -1.63 -18.84
C ILE A 506 29.50 -1.68 -17.66
N ASP A 507 28.23 -1.97 -17.93
CA ASP A 507 27.12 -2.06 -17.00
C ASP A 507 26.92 -3.46 -16.38
N LYS A 508 27.80 -4.44 -16.63
CA LYS A 508 27.66 -5.79 -16.07
C LYS A 508 27.73 -5.87 -14.53
N GLN A 509 28.24 -4.83 -13.87
CA GLN A 509 28.51 -4.74 -12.44
C GLN A 509 28.68 -3.26 -12.04
N ILE A 510 28.55 -2.96 -10.76
CA ILE A 510 28.93 -1.68 -10.16
C ILE A 510 30.41 -1.72 -9.81
N ASP A 511 31.16 -0.65 -10.09
CA ASP A 511 32.58 -0.48 -9.75
C ASP A 511 32.83 0.91 -9.13
N GLY A 512 32.32 1.08 -7.91
CA GLY A 512 32.27 2.33 -7.15
C GLY A 512 33.39 2.51 -6.12
N ASN A 513 33.30 3.59 -5.33
CA ASN A 513 34.29 3.93 -4.29
C ASN A 513 33.60 4.54 -3.06
N PHE A 514 34.08 4.19 -1.86
CA PHE A 514 33.56 4.76 -0.59
C PHE A 514 34.67 5.21 0.36
N SER A 515 34.31 5.93 1.42
CA SER A 515 35.22 6.52 2.41
C SER A 515 34.95 5.98 3.81
N ALA A 516 35.81 5.09 4.32
CA ALA A 516 35.77 4.62 5.70
C ALA A 516 36.32 5.65 6.73
N ASN A 517 36.56 6.90 6.32
CA ASN A 517 37.03 7.95 7.22
C ASN A 517 35.91 8.37 8.19
N GLY A 518 36.12 8.16 9.48
CA GLY A 518 35.11 8.48 10.52
C GLY A 518 34.33 7.25 11.02
N PHE A 519 34.58 6.07 10.45
CA PHE A 519 34.06 4.81 10.97
C PHE A 519 34.62 4.49 12.36
N GLN A 520 33.82 3.80 13.16
CA GLN A 520 34.03 3.54 14.59
C GLN A 520 33.75 2.06 14.89
N ASP A 521 34.37 1.51 15.94
CA ASP A 521 33.98 0.20 16.46
C ASP A 521 32.75 0.34 17.37
N ALA A 522 31.68 -0.35 17.03
CA ALA A 522 30.45 -0.43 17.81
C ALA A 522 30.16 -1.87 18.24
N LEU A 523 29.39 -2.04 19.31
CA LEU A 523 29.03 -3.36 19.85
C LEU A 523 27.94 -4.04 19.00
N PHE A 524 27.87 -5.36 19.07
CA PHE A 524 26.72 -6.13 18.62
C PHE A 524 25.49 -5.68 19.39
N GLY A 525 24.42 -5.49 18.65
CA GLY A 525 23.22 -4.91 19.18
C GLY A 525 22.64 -3.96 18.17
N VAL A 526 21.34 -3.89 18.22
CA VAL A 526 20.56 -2.84 17.60
C VAL A 526 20.59 -1.61 18.52
N TYR A 527 20.43 -0.36 18.05
CA TYR A 527 20.73 0.97 18.67
C TYR A 527 19.71 2.05 18.32
N ALA A 528 19.88 3.33 18.72
CA ALA A 528 18.81 4.33 18.68
C ALA A 528 19.28 5.82 18.72
N ASN A 529 18.63 6.81 18.07
CA ASN A 529 19.16 8.09 17.49
C ASN A 529 20.67 8.24 17.59
N ILE A 530 21.35 7.85 16.53
CA ILE A 530 22.77 7.93 16.36
C ILE A 530 23.05 9.05 15.40
N ASN A 531 24.00 9.82 15.86
CA ASN A 531 24.70 10.83 15.10
C ASN A 531 26.17 10.63 15.44
N ALA A 532 27.06 11.32 14.73
CA ALA A 532 28.50 11.17 14.93
C ALA A 532 29.01 11.50 16.35
N GLN A 533 28.17 12.03 17.26
CA GLN A 533 28.51 12.28 18.67
C GLN A 533 27.93 11.24 19.64
N ASN A 534 26.97 10.43 19.20
CA ASN A 534 26.27 9.49 20.06
C ASN A 534 25.91 8.20 19.31
N ILE A 535 26.90 7.38 18.98
CA ILE A 535 26.73 6.08 18.29
C ILE A 535 25.99 5.02 19.13
N TYR A 536 25.48 5.38 20.32
CA TYR A 536 24.79 4.45 21.18
C TYR A 536 23.44 4.95 21.69
N GLY A 537 22.98 6.16 21.38
CA GLY A 537 21.65 6.66 21.75
C GLY A 537 21.49 7.48 23.04
N ILE A 538 20.29 8.06 23.22
CA ILE A 538 19.94 9.11 24.20
C ILE A 538 18.99 8.53 25.24
N ASP A 539 18.90 9.14 26.42
CA ASP A 539 18.30 8.48 27.58
C ASP A 539 16.93 9.05 28.05
N GLU A 540 16.38 10.13 27.49
CA GLU A 540 14.98 10.53 27.79
C GLU A 540 14.30 11.37 26.68
N VAL A 541 12.98 11.25 26.59
CA VAL A 541 11.98 12.08 25.87
C VAL A 541 11.01 12.65 26.92
N ILE A 542 10.56 13.89 26.76
CA ILE A 542 9.65 14.56 27.70
C ILE A 542 8.74 15.54 26.95
N PHE A 543 7.43 15.46 27.18
CA PHE A 543 6.39 16.38 26.71
C PHE A 543 5.95 17.34 27.83
N ASP A 544 5.74 18.61 27.48
CA ASP A 544 5.43 19.73 28.41
C ASP A 544 4.10 20.42 28.02
N TYR A 545 3.04 20.20 28.81
CA TYR A 545 1.67 20.65 28.55
C TYR A 545 1.38 22.00 29.25
N GLN A 546 1.77 23.10 28.61
CA GLN A 546 1.46 24.45 29.11
C GLN A 546 0.11 24.99 28.58
N GLY A 547 -0.94 24.17 28.63
CA GLY A 547 -2.30 24.55 28.19
C GLY A 547 -2.47 24.79 26.68
N SER A 548 -1.51 24.34 25.88
CA SER A 548 -1.56 24.19 24.42
C SER A 548 -1.59 22.69 24.09
N PRO A 549 -2.02 22.25 22.89
CA PRO A 549 -1.87 20.84 22.51
C PRO A 549 -0.40 20.40 22.63
N LEU A 550 -0.19 19.13 22.98
CA LEU A 550 1.14 18.53 22.98
C LEU A 550 1.51 18.14 21.54
N GLU A 551 2.63 18.63 21.07
CA GLU A 551 3.19 18.21 19.78
C GLU A 551 3.72 16.76 19.89
N PRO A 552 3.53 15.90 18.88
CA PRO A 552 4.12 14.56 18.86
C PRO A 552 5.65 14.56 18.82
N PHE A 553 6.29 13.43 19.14
CA PHE A 553 7.74 13.27 19.08
C PHE A 553 8.17 12.25 18.02
N ALA A 554 9.17 12.64 17.24
CA ALA A 554 9.72 11.91 16.11
C ALA A 554 11.11 11.39 16.49
N ILE A 555 11.42 10.09 16.31
CA ILE A 555 12.59 9.44 16.95
C ILE A 555 13.19 8.28 16.09
N GLU A 556 14.30 7.55 16.43
CA GLU A 556 15.06 6.64 15.48
C GLU A 556 15.87 5.34 15.99
N ALA A 557 15.84 4.07 15.43
CA ALA A 557 16.51 2.81 15.96
C ALA A 557 16.99 1.57 15.04
N VAL A 558 18.28 1.05 15.12
CA VAL A 558 19.27 0.52 14.04
C VAL A 558 19.75 -0.87 14.38
N SER A 559 19.99 -1.83 13.47
CA SER A 559 20.81 -3.02 13.82
C SER A 559 22.33 -2.94 13.51
N TYR A 560 23.21 -2.92 14.52
CA TYR A 560 24.66 -3.12 14.32
C TYR A 560 25.04 -4.60 14.38
N TRP A 561 25.87 -5.03 13.43
CA TRP A 561 26.44 -6.38 13.34
C TRP A 561 25.39 -7.50 13.35
N ALA A 562 24.24 -7.23 12.77
CA ALA A 562 23.19 -8.19 12.45
C ALA A 562 23.70 -9.40 11.64
N PHE A 563 22.87 -10.44 11.56
CA PHE A 563 23.07 -11.59 10.68
C PHE A 563 21.94 -11.76 9.64
N ASN A 564 20.77 -11.18 9.89
CA ASN A 564 19.58 -11.17 9.03
C ASN A 564 19.11 -9.72 8.81
N CYS A 565 18.35 -9.44 7.73
CA CYS A 565 17.65 -8.16 7.57
C CYS A 565 16.85 -7.84 8.84
N PRO A 566 17.20 -6.76 9.55
CA PRO A 566 16.51 -6.38 10.78
C PRO A 566 15.02 -6.14 10.52
N ASN A 567 14.16 -6.60 11.44
CA ASN A 567 12.71 -6.45 11.33
C ASN A 567 12.16 -6.03 12.69
N PHE A 568 11.48 -4.89 12.77
CA PHE A 568 11.24 -4.22 14.04
C PHE A 568 9.76 -4.16 14.36
N THR A 569 9.34 -4.52 15.57
CA THR A 569 7.91 -4.61 15.92
C THR A 569 7.51 -3.69 17.04
N TRP A 570 6.34 -3.05 16.91
CA TRP A 570 5.98 -1.80 17.59
C TRP A 570 4.65 -1.80 18.37
N SER A 571 4.60 -1.09 19.51
CA SER A 571 3.44 -0.92 20.43
C SER A 571 3.86 -0.38 21.81
N ILE A 572 2.87 -0.12 22.66
CA ILE A 572 2.95 0.48 24.00
C ILE A 572 2.26 -0.42 25.02
N ALA A 573 2.74 -0.51 26.26
CA ALA A 573 2.09 -1.31 27.30
C ALA A 573 1.34 -0.51 28.43
N ASP A 574 1.29 0.82 28.38
CA ASP A 574 0.20 1.62 28.97
C ASP A 574 -0.15 2.76 27.99
N MET A 575 -1.12 2.44 27.13
CA MET A 575 -1.59 3.31 26.03
C MET A 575 -2.42 4.51 26.52
N SER A 576 -2.64 4.67 27.83
CA SER A 576 -3.37 5.81 28.38
C SER A 576 -2.52 7.08 28.52
N VAL A 577 -1.20 6.96 28.37
CA VAL A 577 -0.24 8.06 28.53
C VAL A 577 0.32 8.52 27.19
N ALA A 578 0.64 7.58 26.30
CA ALA A 578 0.94 7.83 24.90
C ALA A 578 0.33 6.71 24.06
N THR A 579 0.04 6.96 22.79
CA THR A 579 -0.04 5.93 21.74
C THR A 579 1.25 5.97 20.96
N ILE A 580 1.56 4.83 20.37
CA ILE A 580 2.50 4.79 19.29
C ILE A 580 1.68 4.65 18.03
N GLU A 581 1.74 5.67 17.20
CA GLU A 581 1.47 5.45 15.79
C GLU A 581 2.81 5.00 15.25
N VAL A 582 3.04 3.67 15.32
CA VAL A 582 3.91 3.03 14.34
C VAL A 582 3.48 3.64 13.04
N ASP A 583 4.46 4.13 12.32
CA ASP A 583 4.21 4.41 10.95
C ASP A 583 3.64 3.16 10.37
N PRO A 584 2.49 3.25 9.72
CA PRO A 584 2.10 2.14 8.95
C PRO A 584 3.22 2.03 7.86
N ILE A 585 3.60 3.06 7.08
CA ILE A 585 4.73 2.98 6.09
C ILE A 585 5.98 2.33 6.68
N ASP A 586 6.18 2.42 7.97
CA ASP A 586 7.43 2.00 8.53
C ASP A 586 7.17 1.46 9.94
N SER A 587 7.05 0.15 10.03
CA SER A 587 7.62 -0.62 11.12
C SER A 587 9.13 -0.37 11.23
N SER A 588 9.66 0.64 10.54
CA SER A 588 10.44 1.71 11.14
C SER A 588 10.09 3.24 10.84
N LYS A 589 9.13 4.07 11.35
CA LYS A 589 9.13 5.15 12.44
C LYS A 589 7.97 4.68 13.32
N ALA A 590 7.94 5.17 14.53
CA ALA A 590 6.70 5.70 14.94
C ALA A 590 6.75 7.22 15.12
N THR A 591 5.58 7.78 15.33
CA THR A 591 5.47 9.04 16.02
C THR A 591 4.87 8.77 17.38
N ILE A 592 5.60 9.20 18.40
CA ILE A 592 5.13 9.20 19.76
C ILE A 592 4.02 10.24 19.90
N ILE A 593 2.79 9.80 20.20
CA ILE A 593 1.67 10.71 20.42
C ILE A 593 1.23 10.66 21.89
N PRO A 594 1.42 11.74 22.67
CA PRO A 594 0.96 11.77 24.06
C PRO A 594 -0.58 11.81 24.13
N GLN A 595 -1.16 10.82 24.82
CA GLN A 595 -2.61 10.61 24.95
C GLN A 595 -3.19 11.16 26.25
N THR A 596 -2.33 11.44 27.23
CA THR A 596 -2.69 12.20 28.43
C THR A 596 -2.22 13.65 28.30
N THR A 597 -2.92 14.57 28.95
CA THR A 597 -2.40 15.90 29.32
C THR A 597 -2.18 16.03 30.83
N VAL A 598 -2.37 14.95 31.58
CA VAL A 598 -2.17 14.82 33.02
C VAL A 598 -0.87 14.08 33.29
N ALA A 599 -0.05 14.60 34.21
CA ALA A 599 1.28 14.08 34.55
C ALA A 599 1.30 12.55 34.74
N SER A 600 2.02 11.84 33.85
CA SER A 600 2.06 10.37 33.86
C SER A 600 3.25 9.80 33.07
N GLY A 601 3.32 8.47 33.07
CA GLY A 601 4.37 7.67 32.47
C GLY A 601 3.94 6.25 32.19
N THR A 602 4.60 5.62 31.24
CA THR A 602 4.29 4.30 30.68
C THR A 602 5.66 3.54 30.48
N ILE A 603 5.91 2.39 29.83
CA ILE A 603 7.31 1.82 29.56
C ILE A 603 7.25 1.67 28.05
N LEU A 604 8.32 2.13 27.37
CA LEU A 604 8.68 1.56 26.09
C LEU A 604 9.69 0.46 25.96
N THR A 605 9.18 -0.57 25.37
CA THR A 605 9.85 -1.73 24.93
C THR A 605 10.56 -1.41 23.52
N LEU A 606 10.94 -2.35 22.60
CA LEU A 606 11.26 -2.27 21.14
C LEU A 606 11.81 -3.65 20.63
N THR A 607 11.55 -4.20 19.44
CA THR A 607 12.21 -5.47 18.99
C THR A 607 12.64 -5.59 17.52
N ASP A 608 13.95 -5.60 17.22
CA ASP A 608 14.53 -6.33 16.05
C ASP A 608 14.36 -7.86 16.23
N GLU A 609 13.29 -8.42 15.67
CA GLU A 609 12.94 -9.85 15.76
C GLU A 609 13.89 -10.75 14.99
N ALA A 610 14.47 -10.23 13.90
CA ALA A 610 15.33 -11.01 13.01
C ALA A 610 16.70 -11.31 13.62
N ASN A 611 17.20 -10.44 14.51
CA ASN A 611 18.50 -10.61 15.19
C ASN A 611 18.41 -10.78 16.72
N ASN A 612 17.26 -10.52 17.33
CA ASN A 612 17.00 -10.68 18.78
C ASN A 612 17.95 -9.81 19.65
N TYR A 613 17.95 -8.48 19.44
CA TYR A 613 18.86 -7.50 20.08
C TYR A 613 18.24 -6.64 21.26
N THR A 614 18.57 -5.33 21.49
CA THR A 614 19.14 -4.86 22.80
C THR A 614 18.73 -3.62 23.79
N LYS A 615 17.67 -2.73 23.75
CA LYS A 615 17.23 -1.62 24.74
C LYS A 615 15.71 -1.47 25.20
N GLU A 616 15.20 -0.29 25.66
CA GLU A 616 13.83 0.23 26.12
C GLU A 616 13.78 1.84 26.12
N ILE A 617 12.64 2.64 26.00
CA ILE A 617 12.52 4.17 26.00
C ILE A 617 11.82 4.86 27.18
N VAL A 618 12.13 6.15 27.45
CA VAL A 618 11.44 7.14 28.32
C VAL A 618 10.73 8.31 27.59
N ILE A 619 9.40 8.49 27.74
CA ILE A 619 8.54 9.70 27.60
C ILE A 619 7.96 10.15 28.96
N ARG A 620 8.22 11.33 29.49
CA ARG A 620 7.32 11.89 30.54
C ARG A 620 6.29 12.82 29.91
N VAL A 621 5.02 12.74 30.30
CA VAL A 621 4.06 13.83 30.05
C VAL A 621 3.85 14.58 31.35
N THR A 622 3.81 15.92 31.29
CA THR A 622 3.96 16.77 32.47
C THR A 622 3.36 18.17 32.23
N ASP A 623 2.75 18.82 33.23
CA ASP A 623 1.99 20.08 33.05
C ASP A 623 2.10 21.13 34.18
N GLN A 624 2.45 20.73 35.40
CA GLN A 624 2.13 21.57 36.55
C GLN A 624 3.04 22.79 36.78
N LEU A 625 2.41 23.96 36.85
CA LEU A 625 2.88 25.07 37.70
C LEU A 625 2.85 24.65 39.18
N PRO A 626 3.74 25.16 40.04
CA PRO A 626 3.72 24.77 41.44
C PRO A 626 2.45 25.30 42.12
N ILE A 627 1.71 24.47 42.83
CA ILE A 627 0.58 24.92 43.65
C ILE A 627 1.13 25.36 45.00
N VAL A 628 0.78 26.56 45.45
CA VAL A 628 1.27 27.12 46.72
C VAL A 628 0.15 27.77 47.53
N GLU A 629 0.05 27.42 48.81
CA GLU A 629 -0.86 27.99 49.80
C GLU A 629 -0.09 28.75 50.89
N THR A 630 -0.71 29.78 51.47
CA THR A 630 -0.21 30.50 52.64
C THR A 630 -0.95 29.99 53.87
N LEU A 631 -0.47 28.89 54.47
CA LEU A 631 -1.16 28.20 55.56
C LEU A 631 -1.31 29.05 56.83
N SER A 632 -0.25 29.72 57.27
CA SER A 632 -0.31 30.59 58.45
C SER A 632 0.79 31.66 58.45
N ILE A 633 0.51 32.77 59.14
CA ILE A 633 1.58 33.53 59.80
C ILE A 633 1.48 33.22 61.30
N SER A 634 2.53 32.63 61.85
CA SER A 634 2.60 32.13 63.23
C SER A 634 3.95 32.49 63.87
N ASN A 635 4.15 32.13 65.15
CA ASN A 635 5.33 32.50 65.94
C ASN A 635 5.72 33.98 65.79
N VAL A 636 4.70 34.84 65.86
CA VAL A 636 4.84 36.28 65.68
C VAL A 636 5.51 36.89 66.92
N THR A 637 6.70 37.46 66.72
CA THR A 637 7.53 38.14 67.72
C THR A 637 7.70 39.62 67.36
N ASN A 638 8.47 40.37 68.15
CA ASN A 638 8.62 41.83 68.03
C ASN A 638 9.47 42.25 66.82
N SER A 639 10.31 41.36 66.31
CA SER A 639 11.25 41.61 65.20
C SER A 639 11.05 40.70 63.98
N GLY A 640 10.21 39.67 64.09
CA GLY A 640 9.93 38.76 62.99
C GLY A 640 8.72 37.86 63.23
N ALA A 641 8.25 37.23 62.16
CA ALA A 641 7.17 36.23 62.20
C ALA A 641 7.49 35.09 61.23
N ASN A 642 6.95 33.91 61.48
CA ASN A 642 7.13 32.78 60.59
C ASN A 642 5.95 32.68 59.62
N GLY A 643 6.23 32.90 58.34
CA GLY A 643 5.30 32.61 57.27
C GLY A 643 5.43 31.15 56.87
N VAL A 644 4.44 30.35 57.26
CA VAL A 644 4.33 28.96 56.83
C VAL A 644 3.51 28.96 55.55
N GLY A 645 4.19 28.76 54.44
CA GLY A 645 3.57 28.41 53.16
C GLY A 645 3.68 26.92 52.96
N GLU A 646 2.83 26.37 52.12
CA GLU A 646 3.05 25.03 51.59
C GLU A 646 3.01 25.08 50.08
N ILE A 647 4.08 24.60 49.46
CA ILE A 647 4.05 24.12 48.09
C ILE A 647 3.23 22.83 48.13
N ILE A 648 1.93 22.97 47.92
CA ILE A 648 0.94 21.88 47.86
C ILE A 648 1.32 20.91 46.73
N ASP A 649 1.84 21.44 45.63
CA ASP A 649 2.55 20.68 44.60
C ASP A 649 3.76 21.48 44.09
N ILE A 650 4.92 20.85 43.95
CA ILE A 650 6.12 21.53 43.39
C ILE A 650 5.97 21.78 41.89
N GLY A 651 5.02 21.12 41.26
CA GLY A 651 4.85 21.09 39.82
C GLY A 651 5.99 20.37 39.13
N ASP A 652 5.92 20.34 37.81
CA ASP A 652 6.57 19.26 37.06
C ASP A 652 7.99 19.57 36.58
N SER A 653 8.42 20.83 36.71
CA SER A 653 9.83 21.20 36.63
C SER A 653 10.37 21.60 38.00
N ASN A 654 11.67 21.39 38.20
CA ASN A 654 12.36 21.79 39.43
C ASN A 654 12.14 23.28 39.73
N LEU A 655 11.75 23.57 40.97
CA LEU A 655 11.56 24.94 41.46
C LEU A 655 12.86 25.76 41.37
N ILE A 656 12.84 26.79 40.54
CA ILE A 656 13.88 27.83 40.47
C ILE A 656 13.92 28.61 41.79
N ASN A 657 12.75 28.99 42.32
CA ASN A 657 12.60 29.75 43.55
C ASN A 657 11.28 29.41 44.26
N LYS A 658 11.21 29.60 45.57
CA LYS A 658 9.98 29.72 46.35
C LYS A 658 10.24 30.61 47.55
N GLY A 659 9.22 31.21 48.16
CA GLY A 659 9.46 32.20 49.20
C GLY A 659 8.19 32.88 49.71
N PHE A 660 8.38 33.89 50.55
CA PHE A 660 7.30 34.78 50.95
C PHE A 660 7.54 36.17 50.39
N CYS A 661 6.48 36.81 49.92
CA CYS A 661 6.41 38.25 49.70
C CYS A 661 5.51 38.86 50.79
N TRP A 662 5.93 40.00 51.35
CA TRP A 662 5.17 40.69 52.38
C TRP A 662 5.30 42.21 52.26
N SER A 663 4.24 42.91 52.65
CA SER A 663 4.11 44.35 52.49
C SER A 663 3.20 44.94 53.56
N ILE A 664 3.17 46.26 53.67
CA ILE A 664 2.15 46.97 54.46
C ILE A 664 0.88 47.24 53.64
N ASN A 665 0.88 46.88 52.35
CA ASN A 665 -0.25 46.94 51.44
C ASN A 665 -0.75 45.50 51.11
N PRO A 666 -2.06 45.27 50.91
CA PRO A 666 -2.59 43.98 50.47
C PRO A 666 -2.15 43.57 49.05
N ASN A 667 -2.24 42.26 48.79
CA ASN A 667 -1.84 41.52 47.58
C ASN A 667 -0.35 41.66 47.18
N PRO A 668 0.61 41.41 48.09
CA PRO A 668 2.04 41.44 47.74
C PRO A 668 2.41 40.40 46.67
N THR A 669 3.51 40.68 45.97
CA THR A 669 4.06 39.94 44.83
C THR A 669 5.57 39.75 44.96
N ILE A 670 6.22 38.98 44.08
CA ILE A 670 7.71 38.90 44.06
C ILE A 670 8.42 40.21 43.67
N SER A 671 7.67 41.27 43.32
CA SER A 671 8.20 42.62 43.11
C SER A 671 8.17 43.50 44.37
N ASP A 672 7.50 43.05 45.44
CA ASP A 672 7.54 43.64 46.77
C ASP A 672 8.73 43.11 47.60
N VAL A 673 8.82 43.50 48.88
CA VAL A 673 9.78 42.89 49.82
C VAL A 673 9.48 41.40 49.92
N ASN A 674 10.49 40.58 49.63
CA ASN A 674 10.36 39.14 49.61
C ASN A 674 11.65 38.45 50.07
N SER A 675 11.52 37.19 50.49
CA SER A 675 12.66 36.32 50.80
C SER A 675 12.41 34.93 50.24
N VAL A 676 13.35 34.49 49.40
CA VAL A 676 13.35 33.17 48.77
C VAL A 676 13.81 32.11 49.78
N ASN A 677 12.95 31.16 50.11
CA ASN A 677 13.37 29.89 50.69
C ASN A 677 14.01 29.04 49.58
N LYS A 678 15.34 28.88 49.66
CA LYS A 678 16.14 28.09 48.71
C LYS A 678 16.26 26.60 49.08
N GLN A 679 15.51 26.12 50.08
CA GLN A 679 15.45 24.72 50.46
C GLN A 679 14.31 24.02 49.71
N ASN A 680 14.56 22.84 49.16
CA ASN A 680 13.57 22.17 48.31
C ASN A 680 12.56 21.32 49.12
N VAL A 681 11.71 21.99 49.91
CA VAL A 681 10.67 21.38 50.78
C VAL A 681 9.25 21.78 50.35
N SER A 682 8.23 20.96 50.64
CA SER A 682 6.82 21.26 50.33
C SER A 682 6.28 22.34 51.27
N VAL A 683 5.97 22.00 52.53
CA VAL A 683 5.80 23.01 53.60
C VAL A 683 7.12 23.76 53.74
N PHE A 684 7.10 25.07 53.46
CA PHE A 684 8.26 25.92 53.53
C PHE A 684 7.98 27.12 54.44
N SER A 685 8.76 27.20 55.53
CA SER A 685 8.77 28.36 56.41
C SER A 685 9.68 29.44 55.85
N VAL A 686 9.24 30.69 55.92
CA VAL A 686 10.08 31.87 55.75
C VAL A 686 9.98 32.73 56.99
N ASN A 687 11.11 33.04 57.61
CA ASN A 687 11.17 34.04 58.66
C ASN A 687 11.05 35.43 58.03
N LEU A 688 9.83 35.97 58.05
CA LEU A 688 9.58 37.38 57.75
C LEU A 688 10.34 38.20 58.78
N SER A 689 11.37 38.89 58.31
CA SER A 689 12.42 39.55 59.09
C SER A 689 12.43 41.05 58.80
N ASP A 690 13.21 41.82 59.58
CA ASP A 690 13.17 43.29 59.65
C ASP A 690 11.76 43.85 59.92
N LEU A 691 10.89 43.06 60.55
CA LEU A 691 9.55 43.48 60.93
C LEU A 691 9.65 44.44 62.11
N LYS A 692 9.07 45.62 61.95
CA LYS A 692 9.02 46.62 63.00
C LYS A 692 7.96 46.22 64.04
N SER A 693 8.38 46.11 65.30
CA SER A 693 7.50 45.84 66.44
C SER A 693 6.25 46.73 66.41
N ASN A 694 5.10 46.19 66.82
CA ASN A 694 3.81 46.91 66.82
C ASN A 694 3.42 47.49 65.42
N THR A 695 3.80 46.82 64.33
CA THR A 695 3.36 47.14 62.95
C THR A 695 2.62 45.96 62.33
N THR A 696 1.54 46.24 61.58
CA THR A 696 0.77 45.21 60.85
C THR A 696 1.34 45.00 59.44
N TYR A 697 1.44 43.75 59.01
CA TYR A 697 1.87 43.35 57.66
C TYR A 697 0.85 42.40 57.01
N TYR A 698 0.87 42.37 55.68
CA TYR A 698 0.19 41.40 54.80
C TYR A 698 1.25 40.53 54.13
N ALA A 699 1.00 39.24 54.00
CA ALA A 699 1.99 38.27 53.54
C ALA A 699 1.37 37.13 52.74
N ARG A 700 2.14 36.66 51.74
CA ARG A 700 1.75 35.57 50.84
C ARG A 700 2.95 34.67 50.54
N ALA A 701 2.72 33.37 50.51
CA ALA A 701 3.61 32.37 49.95
C ALA A 701 3.65 32.48 48.41
N PHE A 702 4.80 32.20 47.80
CA PHE A 702 4.97 32.12 46.34
C PHE A 702 5.92 30.99 45.94
N ALA A 703 5.80 30.56 44.69
CA ALA A 703 6.64 29.53 44.08
C ALA A 703 6.95 29.83 42.61
N THR A 704 8.00 29.23 42.06
CA THR A 704 8.46 29.45 40.69
C THR A 704 9.25 28.24 40.18
N ASN A 705 8.77 27.58 39.13
CA ASN A 705 9.53 26.59 38.36
C ASN A 705 9.84 27.14 36.94
N ASN A 706 10.27 26.31 35.99
CA ASN A 706 10.58 26.78 34.62
C ASN A 706 9.34 27.29 33.86
N PHE A 707 8.12 26.97 34.33
CA PHE A 707 6.87 27.22 33.62
C PHE A 707 6.16 28.49 34.11
N GLY A 708 6.46 29.00 35.31
CA GLY A 708 5.89 30.27 35.79
C GLY A 708 5.91 30.49 37.30
N VAL A 709 5.22 31.54 37.76
CA VAL A 709 5.14 31.97 39.16
C VAL A 709 3.72 31.84 39.71
N SER A 710 3.58 31.22 40.88
CA SER A 710 2.30 31.04 41.59
C SER A 710 2.34 31.66 43.00
N TYR A 711 1.16 31.90 43.59
CA TYR A 711 1.00 32.62 44.85
C TYR A 711 -0.18 32.09 45.68
N GLY A 712 0.03 31.94 46.99
CA GLY A 712 -1.01 31.55 47.93
C GLY A 712 -2.01 32.65 48.28
N ASN A 713 -2.98 32.32 49.13
CA ASN A 713 -3.87 33.24 49.82
C ASN A 713 -3.11 34.29 50.65
N GLU A 714 -3.80 35.31 51.16
CA GLU A 714 -3.20 36.35 51.99
C GLU A 714 -3.52 36.15 53.48
N ILE A 715 -2.52 36.41 54.35
CA ILE A 715 -2.67 36.47 55.80
C ILE A 715 -2.03 37.76 56.34
N SER A 716 -2.63 38.34 57.39
CA SER A 716 -2.15 39.57 58.04
C SER A 716 -2.01 39.43 59.57
N PHE A 717 -1.03 40.13 60.17
CA PHE A 717 -0.53 39.84 61.54
C PHE A 717 0.23 41.02 62.19
N LEU A 718 0.58 40.93 63.50
CA LEU A 718 1.12 42.04 64.33
C LEU A 718 2.14 41.59 65.42
N ALA A 719 3.27 42.31 65.58
CA ALA A 719 4.52 41.93 66.27
C ALA A 719 4.68 42.29 67.80
N PRO A 720 4.79 41.32 68.75
CA PRO A 720 4.88 41.50 70.23
C PRO A 720 6.06 40.77 70.96
N GLU A 721 6.17 40.88 72.28
CA GLU A 721 7.34 40.39 73.08
C GLU A 721 7.09 39.10 73.91
N GLY A 722 8.15 38.40 74.35
CA GLY A 722 8.11 37.11 75.09
C GLY A 722 9.32 36.86 76.03
N LEU A 723 9.37 35.71 76.72
CA LEU A 723 10.41 35.31 77.71
C LEU A 723 10.56 33.75 77.81
N PRO A 724 11.79 33.21 77.99
CA PRO A 724 12.18 31.82 77.65
C PRO A 724 11.44 30.68 78.39
N GLN A 725 11.16 29.57 77.70
CA GLN A 725 10.40 28.39 78.20
C GLN A 725 10.87 27.06 77.52
N ILE A 726 10.65 25.87 78.15
CA ILE A 726 10.94 24.55 77.56
C ILE A 726 10.14 23.35 78.16
N ILE A 727 9.90 22.30 77.35
CA ILE A 727 9.27 20.98 77.66
C ILE A 727 10.21 19.80 77.25
N THR A 728 10.04 18.60 77.83
CA THR A 728 10.58 17.31 77.30
C THR A 728 9.41 16.43 76.87
N ASP A 729 9.48 15.81 75.69
CA ASP A 729 8.34 15.12 75.07
C ASP A 729 8.66 13.68 74.68
N SER A 730 7.60 12.89 74.45
CA SER A 730 7.70 11.44 74.21
C SER A 730 8.51 11.10 72.97
N PHE A 731 9.29 10.02 73.06
CA PHE A 731 10.22 9.60 72.02
C PHE A 731 9.46 9.07 70.80
N THR A 732 10.01 9.30 69.62
CA THR A 732 9.43 8.89 68.33
C THR A 732 10.50 8.20 67.47
N ASN A 733 10.11 7.72 66.28
CA ASN A 733 11.03 7.14 65.28
C ASN A 733 12.00 6.07 65.83
N LEU A 734 11.52 5.26 66.76
CA LEU A 734 12.26 4.17 67.37
C LEU A 734 12.61 3.09 66.32
N THR A 735 13.89 2.91 66.03
CA THR A 735 14.43 1.89 65.11
C THR A 735 15.24 0.83 65.87
N ALA A 736 16.05 0.04 65.15
CA ALA A 736 17.02 -0.87 65.73
C ALA A 736 18.23 -0.17 66.35
N ILE A 737 18.74 0.88 65.70
CA ILE A 737 20.00 1.53 66.07
C ILE A 737 19.86 3.03 66.34
N SER A 738 18.63 3.52 66.38
CA SER A 738 18.32 4.92 66.69
C SER A 738 16.96 5.10 67.36
N VAL A 739 16.79 6.26 67.98
CA VAL A 739 15.49 6.81 68.37
C VAL A 739 15.55 8.33 68.20
N ARG A 740 14.40 8.97 68.04
CA ARG A 740 14.25 10.42 68.16
C ARG A 740 13.77 10.78 69.56
N LEU A 741 14.54 11.58 70.28
CA LEU A 741 14.21 12.10 71.60
C LEU A 741 13.77 13.56 71.46
N ASN A 742 12.62 13.93 72.02
CA ASN A 742 11.95 15.20 71.72
C ASN A 742 11.88 16.13 72.94
N GLY A 743 11.74 17.42 72.66
CA GLY A 743 11.33 18.47 73.60
C GLY A 743 11.02 19.75 72.84
N GLU A 744 10.36 20.71 73.48
CA GLU A 744 9.97 21.98 72.82
C GLU A 744 10.49 23.17 73.61
N VAL A 745 11.29 24.06 72.99
CA VAL A 745 11.63 25.37 73.58
C VAL A 745 10.46 26.32 73.30
N THR A 746 9.45 26.34 74.17
CA THR A 746 8.25 27.15 73.96
C THR A 746 8.51 28.67 73.91
N ASP A 747 9.69 29.18 74.31
CA ASP A 747 10.11 30.55 74.02
C ASP A 747 11.65 30.78 74.04
N GLU A 748 12.16 31.72 73.23
CA GLU A 748 13.54 32.27 73.33
C GLU A 748 13.61 33.43 74.33
N GLY A 749 12.54 34.22 74.43
CA GLY A 749 12.59 35.58 74.94
C GLY A 749 13.23 36.59 73.98
N THR A 750 13.47 37.81 74.48
CA THR A 750 13.85 38.98 73.67
C THR A 750 15.25 39.53 73.97
N ASN A 751 16.14 38.72 74.54
CA ASN A 751 17.59 38.94 74.61
C ASN A 751 18.32 37.64 74.20
N ASN A 752 19.57 37.75 73.77
CA ASN A 752 20.20 36.76 72.88
C ASN A 752 20.05 35.32 73.39
N PHE A 753 19.48 34.45 72.55
CA PHE A 753 19.43 33.02 72.81
C PHE A 753 20.82 32.40 72.64
N ILE A 754 21.18 31.48 73.53
CA ILE A 754 22.54 30.89 73.58
C ILE A 754 22.55 29.48 73.00
N LYS A 755 21.76 28.53 73.55
CA LYS A 755 21.66 27.14 73.06
C LYS A 755 20.56 26.33 73.77
N ARG A 756 20.21 25.16 73.22
CA ARG A 756 19.36 24.13 73.85
C ARG A 756 20.05 22.76 73.77
N GLY A 757 19.39 21.67 74.17
CA GLY A 757 19.91 20.31 74.03
C GLY A 757 19.11 19.24 74.79
N ILE A 758 19.49 17.98 74.60
CA ILE A 758 18.83 16.82 75.24
C ILE A 758 19.92 15.86 75.76
N CYS A 759 19.70 15.27 76.93
CA CYS A 759 20.61 14.34 77.61
C CYS A 759 19.94 12.99 77.88
N TRP A 760 20.71 11.90 77.83
CA TRP A 760 20.24 10.52 77.97
C TRP A 760 21.24 9.61 78.71
N SER A 761 20.84 8.36 78.99
CA SER A 761 21.66 7.32 79.63
C SER A 761 20.97 5.95 79.58
N ASN A 762 21.72 4.85 79.64
CA ASN A 762 21.18 3.49 79.91
C ASN A 762 21.33 3.05 81.37
N THR A 763 21.95 3.87 82.24
CA THR A 763 22.21 3.53 83.65
C THR A 763 21.63 4.53 84.68
N THR A 764 21.17 5.71 84.26
CA THR A 764 20.72 6.78 85.18
C THR A 764 19.38 7.39 84.76
N PHE A 765 18.41 7.41 85.68
CA PHE A 765 16.99 7.72 85.42
C PHE A 765 16.68 9.22 85.18
N THR A 766 17.49 10.14 85.71
CA THR A 766 17.32 11.60 85.56
C THR A 766 18.61 12.24 85.04
N PRO A 767 18.92 12.11 83.74
CA PRO A 767 20.16 12.65 83.18
C PRO A 767 20.22 14.20 83.19
N THR A 768 21.43 14.74 83.08
CA THR A 768 21.75 16.18 82.94
C THR A 768 22.78 16.38 81.81
N ILE A 769 23.22 17.61 81.57
CA ILE A 769 24.30 17.92 80.60
C ILE A 769 25.69 17.37 81.01
N ASP A 770 25.81 16.71 82.16
CA ASP A 770 27.00 15.98 82.60
C ASP A 770 26.95 14.48 82.19
N ASN A 771 25.84 14.02 81.60
CA ASN A 771 25.69 12.69 81.02
C ASN A 771 25.91 12.72 79.49
N ASP A 772 25.70 11.58 78.81
CA ASP A 772 25.60 11.56 77.35
C ASP A 772 24.53 12.57 76.93
N ASN A 773 24.93 13.61 76.21
CA ASN A 773 24.04 14.68 75.80
C ASN A 773 24.50 15.29 74.49
N LEU A 774 23.56 15.95 73.82
CA LEU A 774 23.80 16.63 72.56
C LEU A 774 23.18 18.02 72.65
N GLU A 775 24.05 19.03 72.62
CA GLU A 775 23.63 20.42 72.50
C GLU A 775 23.05 20.64 71.10
N ASN A 776 21.94 21.36 71.02
CA ASN A 776 21.24 21.72 69.79
C ASN A 776 21.21 23.27 69.73
N ALA A 777 21.71 23.86 68.65
CA ALA A 777 21.94 25.31 68.55
C ALA A 777 20.69 26.07 68.06
N GLY A 778 20.57 27.34 68.46
CA GLY A 778 19.36 28.16 68.24
C GLY A 778 18.20 27.79 69.18
N GLY A 779 17.17 28.64 69.27
CA GLY A 779 16.06 28.47 70.21
C GLY A 779 14.67 28.41 69.55
N LYS A 780 13.66 28.88 70.31
CA LYS A 780 12.19 28.72 70.20
C LYS A 780 11.67 27.75 69.14
N GLY A 781 10.99 26.72 69.63
CA GLY A 781 10.28 25.70 68.89
C GLY A 781 10.70 24.29 69.31
N ASP A 782 10.00 23.31 68.76
CA ASP A 782 10.34 21.91 68.83
C ASP A 782 11.81 21.68 68.46
N PHE A 783 12.46 20.83 69.24
CA PHE A 783 13.80 20.38 68.95
C PHE A 783 13.98 18.97 69.46
N PHE A 784 14.49 18.13 68.58
CA PHE A 784 14.82 16.76 68.91
C PHE A 784 16.32 16.55 68.83
N ILE A 785 16.74 15.40 69.34
CA ILE A 785 18.00 14.79 68.96
C ILE A 785 17.72 13.39 68.45
N ASP A 786 18.34 13.02 67.34
CA ASP A 786 18.37 11.63 66.89
C ASP A 786 19.58 10.95 67.55
N VAL A 787 19.33 10.13 68.57
CA VAL A 787 20.38 9.34 69.18
C VAL A 787 20.59 8.10 68.31
N THR A 788 21.65 8.11 67.52
CA THR A 788 22.04 7.03 66.61
C THR A 788 23.17 6.17 67.19
N SER A 789 23.54 5.09 66.50
CA SER A 789 24.54 4.11 66.96
C SER A 789 24.18 3.44 68.29
N LEU A 790 22.89 3.44 68.65
CA LEU A 790 22.37 2.66 69.77
C LEU A 790 22.47 1.17 69.43
N PHE A 791 22.70 0.34 70.45
CA PHE A 791 22.66 -1.11 70.28
C PHE A 791 21.22 -1.61 70.05
N PRO A 792 21.00 -2.55 69.12
CA PRO A 792 19.70 -3.22 68.96
C PRO A 792 19.18 -3.86 70.25
N ASN A 793 17.86 -3.91 70.38
CA ASN A 793 17.15 -4.52 71.50
C ASN A 793 17.60 -4.06 72.93
N THR A 794 17.90 -2.77 73.11
CA THR A 794 18.50 -2.20 74.35
C THR A 794 17.74 -0.98 74.89
N THR A 795 17.70 -0.77 76.22
CA THR A 795 16.84 0.19 76.96
C THR A 795 17.58 1.43 77.50
N TYR A 796 16.93 2.61 77.50
CA TYR A 796 17.52 3.94 77.82
C TYR A 796 16.52 4.94 78.47
N TYR A 797 17.02 6.08 79.00
CA TYR A 797 16.32 7.17 79.72
C TYR A 797 16.80 8.58 79.26
N TYR A 798 15.99 9.65 79.28
CA TYR A 798 16.37 11.00 78.76
C TYR A 798 15.56 12.25 79.25
N ARG A 799 16.09 13.48 79.05
CA ARG A 799 15.53 14.83 79.37
C ARG A 799 15.99 15.96 78.43
N ALA A 800 15.25 17.08 78.33
CA ALA A 800 15.57 18.27 77.50
C ALA A 800 15.95 19.56 78.28
N TYR A 801 16.68 20.52 77.67
CA TYR A 801 17.12 21.80 78.27
C TYR A 801 17.29 22.99 77.26
N ALA A 802 17.23 24.24 77.74
CA ALA A 802 17.35 25.50 76.95
C ALA A 802 18.04 26.66 77.70
N ILE A 803 18.69 27.59 76.98
CA ILE A 803 19.54 28.68 77.52
C ILE A 803 19.45 29.98 76.69
N ASN A 804 19.26 31.14 77.36
CA ASN A 804 19.53 32.47 76.80
C ASN A 804 20.38 33.33 77.77
N ASP A 805 20.67 34.58 77.41
CA ASP A 805 21.41 35.58 78.22
C ASP A 805 20.89 35.77 79.67
N LEU A 806 19.70 35.26 80.03
CA LEU A 806 19.09 35.36 81.35
C LEU A 806 19.10 34.05 82.17
N GLY A 807 19.36 32.87 81.59
CA GLY A 807 19.44 31.61 82.35
C GLY A 807 19.21 30.31 81.58
N ILE A 808 19.25 29.18 82.31
CA ILE A 808 19.02 27.80 81.82
C ILE A 808 17.70 27.23 82.39
N THR A 809 16.93 26.50 81.57
CA THR A 809 15.71 25.78 81.95
C THR A 809 15.76 24.31 81.49
N TYR A 810 15.07 23.39 82.18
CA TYR A 810 15.04 21.93 81.90
C TYR A 810 13.61 21.36 81.96
N GLY A 811 13.30 20.35 81.14
CA GLY A 811 12.02 19.62 81.11
C GLY A 811 12.02 18.28 81.88
N GLU A 812 10.94 17.49 81.77
CA GLU A 812 10.71 16.21 82.47
C GLU A 812 11.56 15.02 81.94
N SER A 813 11.39 13.81 82.51
CA SER A 813 12.25 12.61 82.27
C SER A 813 11.51 11.33 81.85
N LEU A 814 11.97 10.66 80.77
CA LEU A 814 11.26 9.58 80.06
C LEU A 814 12.18 8.39 79.64
N THR A 815 11.65 7.30 79.06
CA THR A 815 12.39 6.03 78.78
C THR A 815 11.88 5.21 77.56
N PHE A 816 12.73 4.36 76.94
CA PHE A 816 12.43 3.56 75.72
C PHE A 816 13.35 2.30 75.55
N GLN A 817 13.07 1.43 74.55
CA GLN A 817 13.91 0.28 74.13
C GLN A 817 13.90 0.04 72.60
N THR A 818 15.03 -0.31 71.96
CA THR A 818 15.22 -0.42 70.48
C THR A 818 14.76 -1.74 69.82
N LYS A 819 14.70 -1.77 68.46
CA LYS A 819 14.14 -2.85 67.58
C LYS A 819 15.24 -3.68 66.85
N THR A 820 14.89 -4.24 65.66
CA THR A 820 15.74 -5.06 64.74
C THR A 820 15.72 -4.48 63.31
N GLY A 821 16.77 -4.69 62.48
CA GLY A 821 17.02 -3.97 61.21
C GLY A 821 16.79 -4.73 59.89
N ILE A 822 16.95 -4.03 58.75
CA ILE A 822 16.59 -4.45 57.37
C ILE A 822 17.70 -4.13 56.32
N PRO A 823 17.63 -4.65 55.06
CA PRO A 823 18.61 -4.41 53.99
C PRO A 823 18.62 -3.00 53.36
N GLN A 824 19.58 -2.77 52.46
CA GLN A 824 19.79 -1.58 51.63
C GLN A 824 20.17 -1.94 50.17
N LEU A 825 19.79 -1.10 49.22
CA LEU A 825 19.89 -1.29 47.76
C LEU A 825 20.43 -0.05 47.05
N SER A 826 20.96 -0.25 45.84
CA SER A 826 21.36 0.83 44.91
C SER A 826 21.22 0.41 43.45
N ILE A 827 21.01 1.39 42.58
CA ILE A 827 21.01 1.30 41.11
C ILE A 827 22.02 2.35 40.59
N ASN A 828 22.84 1.98 39.62
CA ASN A 828 23.98 2.80 39.19
C ASN A 828 23.72 3.43 37.82
N ASN A 829 24.12 2.72 36.76
CA ASN A 829 24.02 3.17 35.37
C ASN A 829 23.11 2.24 34.56
N ILE A 830 22.61 2.81 33.47
CA ILE A 830 21.93 2.15 32.38
C ILE A 830 22.76 2.51 31.14
N THR A 831 23.09 1.55 30.29
CA THR A 831 24.06 1.73 29.19
C THR A 831 23.67 0.94 27.97
N ASP A 832 24.30 1.29 26.85
CA ASP A 832 24.06 0.72 25.53
C ASP A 832 22.62 1.09 25.17
N ILE A 833 22.42 2.25 24.52
CA ILE A 833 21.07 2.69 24.12
C ILE A 833 20.73 2.06 22.76
N THR A 834 20.66 0.75 22.91
CA THR A 834 20.45 -0.34 21.96
C THR A 834 18.99 -0.38 21.39
N ASN A 835 18.33 -1.54 21.10
CA ASN A 835 16.85 -1.59 20.85
C ASN A 835 15.89 -2.67 21.54
N ASN A 836 16.09 -4.02 21.56
CA ASN A 836 15.28 -5.05 22.34
C ASN A 836 15.65 -5.64 23.76
N SER A 837 16.55 -5.09 24.60
CA SER A 837 17.18 -5.79 25.76
C SER A 837 18.04 -4.96 26.79
N ALA A 838 17.63 -3.78 27.27
CA ALA A 838 18.55 -2.84 27.97
C ALA A 838 19.51 -3.39 29.05
N GLN A 839 20.77 -2.91 29.08
CA GLN A 839 21.67 -3.20 30.20
C GLN A 839 21.55 -2.20 31.37
N THR A 840 21.38 -2.73 32.59
CA THR A 840 21.23 -2.00 33.86
C THR A 840 22.15 -2.58 34.96
N SER A 841 22.38 -1.85 36.07
CA SER A 841 23.37 -2.23 37.10
C SER A 841 23.02 -1.81 38.54
N GLY A 842 23.47 -2.57 39.55
CA GLY A 842 23.09 -2.35 40.97
C GLY A 842 23.94 -3.05 42.02
N ASN A 843 23.67 -2.80 43.31
CA ASN A 843 24.40 -3.39 44.46
C ASN A 843 23.55 -3.47 45.75
N THR A 844 23.77 -4.50 46.58
CA THR A 844 22.98 -4.85 47.79
C THR A 844 23.82 -5.02 49.06
N SER A 845 23.27 -4.65 50.23
CA SER A 845 23.87 -4.93 51.54
C SER A 845 22.82 -5.11 52.66
N SER A 846 23.13 -5.86 53.72
CA SER A 846 22.21 -6.07 54.86
C SER A 846 22.94 -6.35 56.17
N ASN A 847 22.43 -5.80 57.28
CA ASN A 847 22.96 -5.98 58.65
C ASN A 847 21.90 -6.61 59.57
N GLY A 848 21.59 -7.89 59.35
CA GLY A 848 20.80 -8.71 60.29
C GLY A 848 19.76 -9.64 59.65
N ALA A 849 19.33 -9.37 58.41
CA ALA A 849 18.39 -10.20 57.66
C ALA A 849 19.04 -10.72 56.36
N GLU A 850 18.80 -11.99 56.03
CA GLU A 850 19.40 -12.66 54.87
C GLU A 850 18.66 -12.31 53.56
N ILE A 851 19.43 -12.01 52.49
CA ILE A 851 18.90 -11.72 51.15
C ILE A 851 18.77 -13.01 50.34
N ILE A 852 17.53 -13.37 50.04
CA ILE A 852 17.11 -14.59 49.34
C ILE A 852 17.20 -14.42 47.82
N GLU A 853 16.92 -13.21 47.31
CA GLU A 853 16.89 -12.91 45.89
C GLU A 853 17.12 -11.40 45.66
N LYS A 854 17.58 -11.01 44.47
CA LYS A 854 17.66 -9.62 43.98
C LYS A 854 17.56 -9.58 42.45
N GLY A 855 17.32 -8.41 41.88
CA GLY A 855 17.26 -8.21 40.43
C GLY A 855 16.76 -6.81 40.04
N THR A 856 16.22 -6.65 38.84
CA THR A 856 15.71 -5.37 38.29
C THR A 856 14.34 -5.58 37.65
N CYS A 857 13.37 -4.71 37.98
CA CYS A 857 11.99 -4.75 37.51
C CYS A 857 11.56 -3.47 36.78
N TRP A 858 10.61 -3.64 35.86
CA TRP A 858 10.23 -2.68 34.82
C TRP A 858 8.73 -2.86 34.46
N SER A 859 7.91 -1.80 34.51
CA SER A 859 6.45 -1.82 34.24
C SER A 859 5.88 -0.50 33.76
N THR A 860 4.97 -0.49 32.79
CA THR A 860 4.49 0.73 32.16
C THR A 860 4.22 1.90 33.09
N SER A 861 3.20 1.82 33.92
CA SER A 861 2.98 2.86 34.91
C SER A 861 4.16 3.00 35.89
N ILE A 862 4.55 4.24 36.21
CA ILE A 862 5.55 4.62 37.22
C ILE A 862 5.59 3.73 38.48
N ASN A 863 6.76 3.57 39.09
CA ASN A 863 7.04 2.72 40.25
C ASN A 863 6.88 1.21 40.00
N PRO A 864 7.61 0.61 39.04
CA PRO A 864 7.50 -0.81 38.72
C PRO A 864 7.89 -1.73 39.89
N THR A 865 7.27 -2.92 39.92
CA THR A 865 7.40 -3.90 41.02
C THR A 865 7.56 -5.33 40.48
N LEU A 866 7.31 -6.34 41.32
CA LEU A 866 7.33 -7.77 40.95
C LEU A 866 5.97 -8.31 40.47
N SER A 867 4.94 -7.47 40.33
CA SER A 867 3.74 -7.82 39.53
C SER A 867 3.98 -7.65 38.02
N ASP A 868 5.12 -7.07 37.68
CA ASP A 868 5.44 -6.56 36.36
C ASP A 868 6.59 -7.37 35.75
N ASN A 869 7.25 -6.86 34.71
CA ASN A 869 8.38 -7.58 34.13
C ASN A 869 9.63 -7.43 35.03
N PHE A 870 10.43 -8.50 35.20
CA PHE A 870 11.66 -8.43 35.98
C PHE A 870 12.71 -9.49 35.62
N THR A 871 13.96 -9.19 35.99
CA THR A 871 15.16 -10.05 35.91
C THR A 871 15.54 -10.57 37.30
N THR A 872 16.19 -11.73 37.37
CA THR A 872 16.72 -12.28 38.63
C THR A 872 18.25 -12.37 38.60
N ALA A 873 18.90 -12.02 39.73
CA ALA A 873 20.35 -11.93 39.88
C ALA A 873 20.88 -12.64 41.15
N GLY A 874 20.08 -13.54 41.74
CA GLY A 874 20.47 -14.46 42.80
C GLY A 874 20.53 -13.88 44.23
N PRO A 875 20.85 -14.72 45.24
CA PRO A 875 20.89 -14.33 46.65
C PRO A 875 22.12 -13.45 47.00
N GLY A 876 22.06 -12.82 48.17
CA GLY A 876 23.22 -12.24 48.84
C GLY A 876 23.64 -10.82 48.45
N ASN A 877 24.54 -10.27 49.27
CA ASN A 877 25.10 -8.92 49.14
C ASN A 877 26.04 -8.81 47.92
N GLY A 878 26.20 -7.61 47.36
CA GLY A 878 27.16 -7.31 46.30
C GLY A 878 26.55 -6.92 44.95
N PHE A 879 27.42 -6.43 44.06
CA PHE A 879 27.09 -5.87 42.76
C PHE A 879 26.49 -6.89 41.78
N PHE A 880 25.64 -6.42 40.86
CA PHE A 880 25.05 -7.21 39.77
C PHE A 880 24.67 -6.32 38.57
N THR A 881 24.39 -6.96 37.44
CA THR A 881 23.92 -6.35 36.18
C THR A 881 22.78 -7.18 35.62
N SER A 882 21.81 -6.52 35.00
CA SER A 882 20.70 -7.17 34.29
C SER A 882 20.65 -6.68 32.85
N ILE A 883 20.35 -7.61 31.93
CA ILE A 883 19.94 -7.33 30.56
C ILE A 883 18.43 -7.60 30.54
N ILE A 884 17.65 -6.59 30.16
CA ILE A 884 16.19 -6.65 30.01
C ILE A 884 15.88 -7.29 28.63
N ASN A 885 14.65 -7.65 28.16
CA ASN A 885 14.48 -8.31 26.82
C ASN A 885 13.03 -8.38 26.27
N ASN A 886 12.87 -8.45 24.93
CA ASN A 886 11.64 -8.65 24.11
C ASN A 886 10.49 -7.64 24.29
N LEU A 887 10.36 -6.72 23.34
CA LEU A 887 9.86 -5.40 23.64
C LEU A 887 9.20 -4.67 22.36
N GLN A 888 8.44 -3.55 22.41
CA GLN A 888 7.85 -2.79 21.25
C GLN A 888 7.81 -1.21 21.49
N PRO A 889 7.75 -0.24 20.51
CA PRO A 889 8.09 1.24 20.68
C PRO A 889 7.10 2.47 20.84
N GLY A 890 7.70 3.69 21.05
CA GLY A 890 7.41 5.02 21.74
C GLY A 890 6.62 5.21 23.08
N THR A 891 7.23 5.17 24.30
CA THR A 891 6.56 5.06 25.67
C THR A 891 7.51 5.41 26.90
N THR A 892 7.62 4.80 28.13
CA THR A 892 8.48 5.35 29.27
C THR A 892 9.40 4.54 30.32
N TYR A 893 10.36 3.62 30.08
CA TYR A 893 11.06 2.80 31.11
C TYR A 893 11.84 3.37 32.30
N TYR A 894 11.04 3.77 33.29
CA TYR A 894 11.18 3.50 34.71
C TYR A 894 11.69 2.07 35.04
N VAL A 895 12.84 1.97 35.69
CA VAL A 895 13.38 0.70 36.21
C VAL A 895 13.81 0.83 37.66
N ARG A 896 13.67 -0.26 38.41
CA ARG A 896 14.01 -0.34 39.84
C ARG A 896 14.72 -1.65 40.17
N ASN A 897 15.75 -1.59 40.99
CA ASN A 897 16.39 -2.78 41.54
C ASN A 897 15.63 -3.26 42.79
N TYR A 898 15.52 -4.56 43.01
CA TYR A 898 14.86 -5.14 44.18
C TYR A 898 15.75 -6.12 44.94
N ALA A 899 15.41 -6.40 46.20
CA ALA A 899 15.94 -7.52 46.97
C ALA A 899 14.92 -8.03 48.01
N THR A 900 14.86 -9.35 48.18
CA THR A 900 13.85 -10.04 49.00
C THR A 900 14.48 -10.74 50.20
N THR A 901 13.81 -10.69 51.35
CA THR A 901 14.21 -11.33 52.62
C THR A 901 13.02 -12.03 53.29
N SER A 902 13.28 -12.75 54.38
CA SER A 902 12.23 -13.29 55.26
C SER A 902 11.34 -12.24 55.96
N LEU A 903 11.67 -10.94 55.83
CA LEU A 903 10.86 -9.82 56.31
C LEU A 903 10.09 -9.10 55.19
N GLY A 904 10.25 -9.52 53.93
CA GLY A 904 9.65 -8.90 52.75
C GLY A 904 10.67 -8.41 51.72
N THR A 905 10.15 -7.81 50.64
CA THR A 905 10.92 -7.22 49.52
C THR A 905 11.11 -5.72 49.72
N THR A 906 12.27 -5.22 49.30
CA THR A 906 12.61 -3.79 49.26
C THR A 906 13.16 -3.43 47.88
N PHE A 907 12.98 -2.18 47.46
CA PHE A 907 13.32 -1.68 46.13
C PHE A 907 14.24 -0.45 46.24
N SER A 908 15.06 -0.21 45.21
CA SER A 908 15.82 1.03 45.05
C SER A 908 14.90 2.20 44.66
N PHE A 909 15.51 3.38 44.55
CA PHE A 909 14.96 4.46 43.75
C PHE A 909 14.86 4.05 42.27
N GLU A 910 14.00 4.77 41.56
CA GLU A 910 13.70 4.61 40.13
C GLU A 910 14.74 5.34 39.26
N ARG A 911 15.01 4.77 38.08
CA ARG A 911 15.76 5.39 36.97
C ARG A 911 15.01 5.17 35.66
N ASN A 912 15.45 5.81 34.58
CA ASN A 912 14.72 5.95 33.32
C ASN A 912 15.77 5.96 32.14
N PHE A 913 15.43 5.59 30.87
CA PHE A 913 16.33 5.59 29.67
C PHE A 913 15.60 5.44 28.27
N THR A 914 16.21 5.76 27.09
CA THR A 914 15.52 6.03 25.76
C THR A 914 15.88 5.18 24.47
N THR A 915 15.16 4.09 24.10
CA THR A 915 15.14 3.38 22.78
C THR A 915 14.00 3.75 21.81
N LYS A 916 14.19 3.82 20.48
CA LYS A 916 13.61 4.96 19.75
C LYS A 916 12.84 4.62 18.47
N ASP A 917 12.24 5.63 17.83
CA ASP A 917 11.36 5.51 16.63
C ASP A 917 12.14 5.30 15.32
N ILE A 918 11.71 5.76 14.12
CA ILE A 918 12.23 5.39 12.75
C ILE A 918 11.93 6.36 11.43
N PRO A 919 11.22 6.24 10.19
CA PRO A 919 10.07 6.95 9.33
C PRO A 919 8.50 6.99 9.55
N ASN A 920 7.66 8.03 9.25
CA ASN A 920 6.19 8.09 9.66
C ASN A 920 5.13 8.66 8.67
N LEU A 921 3.92 8.06 8.54
CA LEU A 921 2.90 8.41 7.50
C LEU A 921 1.37 8.32 7.72
N GLU A 922 0.73 8.99 6.76
CA GLU A 922 -0.70 9.18 6.45
C GLU A 922 -1.33 8.10 5.53
N GLN A 923 -2.59 8.33 5.12
CA GLN A 923 -3.44 7.39 4.37
C GLN A 923 -3.07 7.20 2.88
N LEU A 924 -3.03 5.92 2.51
CA LEU A 924 -3.07 5.32 1.17
C LEU A 924 -4.41 5.57 0.37
N ILE A 925 -4.34 6.02 -0.89
CA ILE A 925 -5.49 6.46 -1.74
C ILE A 925 -5.51 5.86 -3.18
N ILE A 926 -6.71 5.50 -3.67
CA ILE A 926 -7.08 4.69 -4.86
C ILE A 926 -8.32 5.33 -5.55
N THR A 927 -8.35 5.69 -6.86
CA THR A 927 -9.61 6.09 -7.62
C THR A 927 -9.69 5.86 -9.19
N ASN A 928 -10.71 5.10 -9.70
CA ASN A 928 -11.25 4.95 -11.10
C ASN A 928 -10.80 3.82 -12.14
N THR A 929 -9.53 3.47 -12.36
CA THR A 929 -8.91 2.40 -13.23
C THR A 929 -8.95 2.44 -14.77
N SER A 930 -8.02 1.75 -15.46
CA SER A 930 -8.36 1.16 -16.77
C SER A 930 -7.82 -0.25 -16.96
N VAL A 931 -7.49 -0.71 -18.17
CA VAL A 931 -7.65 -2.10 -18.61
C VAL A 931 -6.65 -3.06 -17.95
N ASP A 932 -5.54 -2.56 -17.40
CA ASP A 932 -4.46 -3.36 -16.79
C ASP A 932 -3.68 -2.71 -15.61
N SER A 933 -3.97 -1.44 -15.27
CA SER A 933 -2.99 -0.54 -14.62
C SER A 933 -3.64 0.48 -13.70
N ALA A 934 -2.86 1.27 -12.90
CA ALA A 934 -3.28 2.45 -12.07
C ALA A 934 -2.20 3.28 -11.22
N ARG A 935 -2.48 4.51 -10.64
CA ARG A 935 -1.71 5.26 -9.54
C ARG A 935 -2.19 4.75 -8.16
N ALA A 936 -1.46 4.96 -7.06
CA ALA A 936 -2.06 5.31 -5.75
C ALA A 936 -1.54 6.66 -5.14
N LEU A 937 -2.06 7.14 -3.98
CA LEU A 937 -1.72 8.43 -3.31
C LEU A 937 -1.52 8.38 -1.71
N SER A 938 -0.74 9.26 -1.00
CA SER A 938 -0.28 9.13 0.46
C SER A 938 0.44 10.39 1.08
N SER A 939 1.20 10.36 2.22
CA SER A 939 2.20 11.41 2.68
C SER A 939 2.91 11.23 4.06
N LEU A 940 4.16 11.72 4.20
CA LEU A 940 5.06 11.78 5.38
C LEU A 940 4.52 12.65 6.53
N SER A 941 4.08 12.03 7.62
CA SER A 941 3.67 12.68 8.88
C SER A 941 4.87 12.97 9.81
N SER A 942 6.03 12.32 9.67
CA SER A 942 7.18 12.57 10.56
C SER A 942 8.56 12.28 9.96
N ASP A 943 9.53 13.11 10.36
CA ASP A 943 10.93 13.05 9.91
C ASP A 943 11.94 12.43 10.91
N GLY A 944 11.54 12.13 12.14
CA GLY A 944 12.29 11.27 13.08
C GLY A 944 13.36 11.98 13.90
N ASP A 945 14.45 11.27 14.18
CA ASP A 945 15.64 11.77 14.88
C ASP A 945 16.97 11.47 14.13
N SER A 946 16.87 11.10 12.87
CA SER A 946 17.95 10.94 11.92
C SER A 946 17.36 11.11 10.51
N VAL A 947 18.17 10.84 9.50
CA VAL A 947 17.74 10.87 8.10
C VAL A 947 16.98 9.60 7.77
N ILE A 948 15.94 9.73 6.93
CA ILE A 948 15.46 8.61 6.13
C ILE A 948 16.66 8.11 5.31
N THR A 949 16.67 6.89 4.80
CA THR A 949 17.77 6.44 3.93
C THR A 949 17.33 5.82 2.64
N GLU A 950 16.03 5.70 2.42
CA GLU A 950 15.45 5.02 1.27
C GLU A 950 14.05 5.60 0.94
N ILE A 951 13.68 5.82 -0.35
CA ILE A 951 12.29 6.14 -0.79
C ILE A 951 11.56 5.27 -1.94
N GLY A 952 10.23 4.89 -1.81
CA GLY A 952 9.19 3.95 -2.45
C GLY A 952 7.68 3.44 -1.96
N PHE A 953 6.96 2.35 -2.43
CA PHE A 953 5.61 1.75 -1.95
C PHE A 953 5.10 0.32 -2.48
N CYS A 954 4.57 -0.62 -1.66
CA CYS A 954 4.70 -2.10 -1.88
C CYS A 954 3.48 -3.02 -2.10
N TRP A 955 3.53 -3.87 -3.12
CA TRP A 955 2.45 -4.85 -3.38
C TRP A 955 2.95 -6.27 -3.35
N SER A 956 2.22 -7.17 -2.73
CA SER A 956 2.46 -8.61 -2.83
C SER A 956 1.17 -9.24 -3.23
N LEU A 957 1.18 -10.45 -3.75
CA LEU A 957 -0.08 -11.14 -3.86
C LEU A 957 -0.45 -12.00 -2.64
N ASN A 958 -0.05 -11.56 -1.42
CA ASN A 958 -0.04 -12.25 -0.11
C ASN A 958 -0.39 -11.35 1.13
N PRO A 959 -1.40 -11.61 2.00
CA PRO A 959 -2.01 -10.59 2.88
C PRO A 959 -0.99 -9.82 3.74
N ASN A 960 -0.96 -8.49 3.65
CA ASN A 960 0.14 -7.62 4.13
C ASN A 960 1.47 -7.87 3.37
N PRO A 961 1.83 -7.04 2.38
CA PRO A 961 3.09 -7.13 1.65
C PRO A 961 4.28 -6.71 2.52
N THR A 962 5.43 -7.33 2.23
CA THR A 962 6.73 -7.00 2.83
C THR A 962 7.86 -7.06 1.79
N ILE A 963 9.03 -6.50 2.13
CA ILE A 963 10.15 -5.98 1.30
C ILE A 963 10.63 -6.87 0.16
N GLN A 964 10.27 -8.14 0.22
CA GLN A 964 10.69 -9.21 -0.67
C GLN A 964 9.66 -9.47 -1.79
N ASP A 965 8.56 -8.72 -1.86
CA ASP A 965 7.39 -8.99 -2.71
C ASP A 965 7.42 -8.25 -4.07
N ASN A 966 6.68 -7.15 -4.26
CA ASN A 966 6.77 -6.27 -5.44
C ASN A 966 6.95 -4.81 -5.04
N VAL A 967 7.92 -4.22 -5.75
CA VAL A 967 9.17 -3.95 -5.07
C VAL A 967 10.03 -2.82 -5.76
N SER A 968 9.38 -1.78 -6.33
CA SER A 968 9.92 -0.62 -7.13
C SER A 968 10.47 0.78 -6.63
N PHE A 969 11.78 1.12 -6.44
CA PHE A 969 12.26 2.48 -5.99
C PHE A 969 12.18 3.68 -6.99
N VAL A 970 12.59 4.89 -6.55
CA VAL A 970 12.40 6.22 -7.18
C VAL A 970 13.66 7.12 -7.47
N SER A 971 13.63 8.46 -7.81
CA SER A 971 14.81 9.34 -8.19
C SER A 971 15.09 10.89 -7.89
N ASP A 972 14.28 11.89 -7.39
CA ASP A 972 14.48 13.36 -7.01
C ASP A 972 14.04 13.84 -5.58
N VAL A 973 13.05 14.74 -5.33
CA VAL A 973 12.95 15.55 -4.06
C VAL A 973 11.59 15.55 -3.31
N ILE A 974 11.57 15.42 -1.95
CA ILE A 974 10.34 15.41 -1.09
C ILE A 974 9.69 16.78 -1.25
N ILE A 975 8.50 16.82 -1.84
CA ILE A 975 7.70 18.06 -1.91
C ILE A 975 6.62 18.03 -0.83
N ASN A 976 6.84 18.79 0.25
CA ASN A 976 5.89 18.95 1.37
C ASN A 976 5.38 17.61 1.96
N SER A 977 6.25 16.60 2.05
CA SER A 977 5.94 15.25 2.51
C SER A 977 5.09 14.37 1.58
N SER A 978 4.64 14.84 0.41
CA SER A 978 3.91 14.03 -0.57
C SER A 978 4.79 13.61 -1.75
N PHE A 979 5.08 12.31 -1.83
CA PHE A 979 5.81 11.59 -2.88
C PHE A 979 4.85 11.19 -4.05
N SER A 980 5.01 10.14 -4.92
CA SER A 980 4.32 9.99 -6.28
C SER A 980 4.34 8.79 -7.41
N LYS A 981 4.30 7.40 -7.42
CA LYS A 981 4.28 6.54 -8.76
C LYS A 981 3.09 5.55 -9.22
N VAL A 982 3.15 4.81 -10.38
CA VAL A 982 2.24 4.09 -11.36
C VAL A 982 2.59 2.61 -11.70
N ILE A 983 1.63 1.81 -12.22
CA ILE A 983 1.70 0.34 -12.48
C ILE A 983 0.90 -0.25 -13.68
N ASP A 984 1.43 -1.16 -14.55
CA ASP A 984 0.78 -1.96 -15.66
C ASP A 984 1.19 -3.44 -15.78
N GLY A 985 0.50 -4.17 -16.65
CA GLY A 985 1.04 -5.24 -17.50
C GLY A 985 0.82 -6.61 -16.98
N LEU A 986 0.50 -6.64 -15.70
CA LEU A 986 -0.89 -6.83 -15.35
C LEU A 986 -1.97 -6.62 -16.45
N ASN A 987 -1.99 -7.34 -17.60
CA ASN A 987 -2.94 -7.22 -18.73
C ASN A 987 -4.47 -7.01 -18.47
N ASP A 988 -5.43 -7.95 -18.33
CA ASP A 988 -6.85 -7.54 -18.21
C ASP A 988 -7.82 -8.41 -17.28
N ASP A 989 -8.76 -7.79 -16.51
CA ASP A 989 -9.89 -8.11 -15.55
C ASP A 989 -9.47 -8.72 -14.26
N THR A 990 -8.79 -7.87 -13.51
CA THR A 990 -7.84 -8.26 -12.48
C THR A 990 -7.37 -6.91 -11.75
N THR A 991 -7.30 -6.45 -10.44
CA THR A 991 -7.27 -6.80 -8.95
C THR A 991 -5.97 -6.69 -8.09
N TYR A 992 -5.45 -5.49 -7.70
CA TYR A 992 -4.33 -5.25 -6.71
C TYR A 992 -4.75 -4.67 -5.33
N TYR A 993 -4.09 -5.11 -4.24
CA TYR A 993 -4.06 -4.79 -2.79
C TYR A 993 -2.67 -4.07 -2.60
N ILE A 994 -2.35 -3.40 -1.47
CA ILE A 994 -1.00 -2.82 -1.21
C ILE A 994 -0.72 -2.59 0.29
N LYS A 995 0.51 -2.21 0.66
CA LYS A 995 0.82 -1.15 1.63
C LYS A 995 1.85 -0.14 1.08
N SER A 996 1.99 1.08 1.61
CA SER A 996 3.14 1.95 1.27
C SER A 996 4.28 1.75 2.28
N PHE A 997 5.50 2.27 2.10
CA PHE A 997 6.53 2.15 3.16
C PHE A 997 7.73 3.12 3.04
N ALA A 998 8.79 2.97 3.87
CA ALA A 998 10.03 3.75 3.97
C ALA A 998 11.13 2.88 4.59
N THR A 999 12.36 3.42 4.72
CA THR A 999 13.41 2.93 5.62
C THR A 999 14.44 4.03 5.86
N ASN A 1000 15.12 3.98 6.98
CA ASN A 1000 16.28 4.79 7.38
C ASN A 1000 17.56 3.95 7.61
N GLN A 1001 18.59 4.52 8.25
CA GLN A 1001 19.79 3.75 8.66
C GLN A 1001 19.44 2.58 9.61
N TYR A 1002 18.15 2.42 9.90
CA TYR A 1002 17.61 2.29 11.20
C TYR A 1002 16.59 1.08 11.18
N GLY A 1003 15.51 1.00 10.36
CA GLY A 1003 14.71 -0.26 10.18
C GLY A 1003 13.79 -0.43 8.94
N THR A 1004 12.58 -1.06 9.05
CA THR A 1004 11.58 -1.21 7.94
C THR A 1004 10.04 -1.42 8.22
N GLY A 1005 9.11 -0.73 7.50
CA GLY A 1005 7.93 -1.18 6.68
C GLY A 1005 6.39 -1.01 7.00
N TYR A 1006 5.56 -0.76 5.95
CA TYR A 1006 4.17 -1.27 5.64
C TYR A 1006 2.82 -0.54 6.02
N SER A 1007 2.40 0.50 5.28
CA SER A 1007 1.20 1.35 5.52
C SER A 1007 -0.16 0.66 5.65
N GLU A 1008 -1.21 1.41 5.95
CA GLU A 1008 -2.56 0.82 5.97
C GLU A 1008 -2.94 0.34 4.56
N GLU A 1009 -3.55 -0.84 4.51
CA GLU A 1009 -3.70 -1.64 3.29
C GLU A 1009 -4.89 -1.18 2.44
N GLN A 1010 -4.76 -1.19 1.11
CA GLN A 1010 -5.79 -0.73 0.14
C GLN A 1010 -5.93 -1.65 -1.08
N ILE A 1011 -6.89 -1.39 -2.00
CA ILE A 1011 -7.62 -2.38 -2.85
C ILE A 1011 -8.15 -1.77 -4.19
N PHE A 1012 -7.90 -2.35 -5.39
CA PHE A 1012 -8.42 -1.92 -6.73
C PHE A 1012 -8.63 -3.01 -7.80
N SER A 1013 -9.37 -2.76 -8.92
CA SER A 1013 -9.54 -3.69 -10.09
C SER A 1013 -9.69 -3.01 -11.49
N THR A 1014 -9.22 -3.65 -12.58
CA THR A 1014 -9.06 -3.10 -13.98
C THR A 1014 -10.25 -3.29 -14.98
N LYS A 1015 -10.33 -2.51 -16.08
CA LYS A 1015 -11.49 -2.36 -17.02
C LYS A 1015 -11.46 -3.19 -18.33
N SER A 1016 -12.58 -3.66 -18.90
CA SER A 1016 -12.53 -4.72 -19.96
C SER A 1016 -11.87 -4.36 -21.30
N ALA A 1017 -10.82 -5.08 -21.74
CA ALA A 1017 -10.29 -5.04 -23.12
C ALA A 1017 -11.02 -6.00 -24.09
N THR A 1018 -12.18 -6.54 -23.69
CA THR A 1018 -13.11 -7.26 -24.57
C THR A 1018 -14.47 -6.57 -24.60
N PHE A 1019 -14.90 -6.10 -25.78
CA PHE A 1019 -16.22 -5.49 -25.91
C PHE A 1019 -17.31 -6.55 -25.94
N ILE A 1020 -18.18 -6.52 -24.93
CA ILE A 1020 -19.33 -7.43 -24.82
C ILE A 1020 -20.55 -6.82 -25.54
N GLY A 1021 -20.77 -7.22 -26.80
CA GLY A 1021 -21.91 -6.80 -27.60
C GLY A 1021 -21.58 -6.35 -29.03
N ASN A 1022 -22.56 -5.74 -29.69
CA ASN A 1022 -22.41 -5.13 -31.02
C ASN A 1022 -22.10 -3.64 -30.87
N ILE A 1023 -21.20 -3.11 -31.69
CA ILE A 1023 -20.88 -1.69 -31.76
C ILE A 1023 -21.19 -1.11 -33.16
N GLN A 1024 -21.58 0.15 -33.21
CA GLN A 1024 -21.80 0.88 -34.45
C GLN A 1024 -21.21 2.29 -34.39
N PHE A 1025 -20.44 2.65 -35.42
CA PHE A 1025 -19.92 3.99 -35.66
C PHE A 1025 -20.58 4.60 -36.90
N THR A 1026 -20.99 5.86 -36.80
CA THR A 1026 -21.61 6.64 -37.87
C THR A 1026 -20.85 7.93 -38.20
N SER A 1027 -19.90 8.29 -37.35
CA SER A 1027 -18.97 9.41 -37.52
C SER A 1027 -17.57 9.04 -37.04
N GLN A 1028 -16.56 9.79 -37.50
CA GLN A 1028 -15.17 9.64 -37.06
C GLN A 1028 -15.10 9.65 -35.53
N ASN A 1029 -15.57 10.73 -34.87
CA ASN A 1029 -15.64 10.88 -33.41
C ASN A 1029 -16.37 9.75 -32.64
N GLU A 1030 -17.10 8.82 -33.26
CA GLU A 1030 -17.60 7.61 -32.58
C GLU A 1030 -16.62 6.45 -32.63
N ILE A 1031 -15.83 6.30 -33.70
CA ILE A 1031 -14.65 5.42 -33.78
C ILE A 1031 -13.67 5.91 -32.72
N ASP A 1032 -13.08 7.08 -32.95
CA ASP A 1032 -13.23 8.30 -32.17
C ASP A 1032 -13.32 8.20 -30.63
N ASN A 1033 -14.29 7.49 -30.05
CA ASN A 1033 -14.41 7.32 -28.59
C ASN A 1033 -14.56 5.85 -28.13
N PHE A 1034 -14.41 4.87 -29.02
CA PHE A 1034 -14.50 3.45 -28.69
C PHE A 1034 -13.15 2.84 -28.33
N ALA A 1035 -12.16 3.04 -29.20
CA ALA A 1035 -10.79 2.52 -29.01
C ALA A 1035 -10.03 3.17 -27.84
N LEU A 1036 -10.71 4.08 -27.17
CA LEU A 1036 -10.42 4.57 -25.84
C LEU A 1036 -10.28 3.48 -24.77
N ASN A 1037 -11.02 2.40 -24.95
CA ASN A 1037 -11.24 1.30 -24.01
C ASN A 1037 -10.70 -0.02 -24.61
N ARG A 1038 -9.61 0.09 -25.38
CA ARG A 1038 -9.00 -0.85 -26.33
C ARG A 1038 -9.54 -2.25 -26.29
N TYR A 1039 -10.56 -2.41 -27.12
CA TYR A 1039 -11.23 -3.68 -27.27
C TYR A 1039 -10.50 -4.52 -28.30
N ARG A 1040 -9.42 -5.22 -27.89
CA ARG A 1040 -8.70 -6.27 -28.65
C ARG A 1040 -9.62 -7.27 -29.34
N ARG A 1041 -10.82 -7.43 -28.77
CA ARG A 1041 -11.88 -8.30 -29.25
C ARG A 1041 -13.24 -7.63 -29.15
N ILE A 1042 -13.99 -7.63 -30.24
CA ILE A 1042 -15.44 -7.40 -30.22
C ILE A 1042 -16.16 -8.76 -30.32
N THR A 1043 -16.97 -9.08 -29.33
CA THR A 1043 -17.74 -10.35 -29.28
C THR A 1043 -18.97 -10.38 -30.21
N GLY A 1044 -19.46 -9.21 -30.62
CA GLY A 1044 -20.57 -9.06 -31.57
C GLY A 1044 -20.12 -8.50 -32.93
N ASN A 1045 -21.04 -7.79 -33.59
CA ASN A 1045 -20.77 -7.13 -34.87
C ASN A 1045 -20.09 -5.77 -34.68
N LEU A 1046 -19.19 -5.41 -35.60
CA LEU A 1046 -18.63 -4.07 -35.76
C LEU A 1046 -19.26 -3.44 -37.02
N THR A 1047 -20.10 -2.42 -36.84
CA THR A 1047 -20.74 -1.70 -37.96
C THR A 1047 -20.15 -0.31 -38.14
N ILE A 1048 -19.62 -0.02 -39.33
CA ILE A 1048 -18.96 1.23 -39.69
C ILE A 1048 -19.75 1.84 -40.85
N SER A 1049 -20.68 2.76 -40.58
CA SER A 1049 -21.54 3.30 -41.62
C SER A 1049 -22.01 4.73 -41.39
N ASN A 1050 -21.35 5.66 -42.09
CA ASN A 1050 -21.80 7.03 -42.25
C ASN A 1050 -22.80 7.17 -43.42
N PHE A 1051 -23.84 7.99 -43.21
CA PHE A 1051 -24.82 8.41 -44.24
C PHE A 1051 -24.92 9.94 -44.37
N ILE A 1052 -24.00 10.69 -43.75
CA ILE A 1052 -24.09 12.15 -43.58
C ILE A 1052 -22.69 12.75 -43.72
N ASP A 1053 -22.42 13.35 -44.89
CA ASP A 1053 -21.09 13.83 -45.30
C ASP A 1053 -20.45 14.85 -44.34
N SER A 1054 -21.24 15.59 -43.54
CA SER A 1054 -20.71 16.57 -42.58
C SER A 1054 -19.96 15.96 -41.40
N ASN A 1055 -20.18 14.67 -41.13
CA ASN A 1055 -19.60 13.93 -40.02
C ASN A 1055 -18.88 12.66 -40.54
N ALA A 1056 -18.36 12.71 -41.78
CA ALA A 1056 -17.90 11.55 -42.51
C ALA A 1056 -16.81 10.75 -41.76
N ILE A 1057 -16.88 9.42 -41.88
CA ILE A 1057 -15.78 8.53 -41.52
C ILE A 1057 -14.74 8.59 -42.65
N THR A 1058 -13.50 8.90 -42.30
CA THR A 1058 -12.38 9.18 -43.21
C THR A 1058 -11.20 8.23 -43.00
N SER A 1059 -11.02 7.75 -41.78
CA SER A 1059 -9.95 6.87 -41.35
C SER A 1059 -10.50 5.78 -40.44
N LEU A 1060 -9.97 4.55 -40.60
CA LEU A 1060 -10.12 3.48 -39.61
C LEU A 1060 -8.79 3.22 -38.88
N ALA A 1061 -7.79 4.11 -39.00
CA ALA A 1061 -6.42 4.01 -38.45
C ALA A 1061 -6.33 3.99 -36.91
N SER A 1062 -7.45 3.63 -36.29
CA SER A 1062 -7.78 3.69 -34.89
C SER A 1062 -8.65 2.51 -34.46
N LEU A 1063 -8.53 1.36 -35.16
CA LEU A 1063 -9.29 0.12 -34.94
C LEU A 1063 -8.43 -1.18 -35.01
N SER A 1064 -7.13 -1.16 -34.66
CA SER A 1064 -6.18 -2.26 -34.91
C SER A 1064 -5.61 -3.06 -33.73
N ASP A 1065 -5.95 -2.81 -32.46
CA ASP A 1065 -5.93 -3.93 -31.48
C ASP A 1065 -6.93 -5.00 -31.85
N LEU A 1066 -7.98 -4.64 -32.60
CA LEU A 1066 -8.94 -5.60 -33.11
C LEU A 1066 -8.17 -6.63 -33.95
N THR A 1067 -7.87 -7.72 -33.29
CA THR A 1067 -7.36 -8.96 -33.88
C THR A 1067 -8.54 -9.86 -34.23
N THR A 1068 -9.66 -9.70 -33.52
CA THR A 1068 -10.88 -10.49 -33.68
C THR A 1068 -12.15 -9.65 -33.55
N VAL A 1069 -13.01 -9.72 -34.58
CA VAL A 1069 -14.44 -9.40 -34.45
C VAL A 1069 -15.20 -10.71 -34.61
N GLU A 1070 -15.80 -11.23 -33.54
CA GLU A 1070 -16.45 -12.55 -33.54
C GLU A 1070 -17.80 -12.57 -34.26
N GLY A 1071 -18.43 -11.40 -34.41
CA GLY A 1071 -19.55 -11.18 -35.33
C GLY A 1071 -19.10 -10.64 -36.69
N GLU A 1072 -20.01 -9.96 -37.37
CA GLU A 1072 -19.75 -9.37 -38.69
C GLU A 1072 -19.07 -8.00 -38.61
N LEU A 1073 -17.99 -7.83 -39.36
CA LEU A 1073 -17.47 -6.53 -39.79
C LEU A 1073 -18.29 -6.03 -40.98
N ASN A 1074 -19.16 -5.05 -40.73
CA ASN A 1074 -20.01 -4.39 -41.72
C ASN A 1074 -19.50 -2.97 -41.98
N ILE A 1075 -18.85 -2.75 -43.13
CA ILE A 1075 -18.37 -1.43 -43.55
C ILE A 1075 -19.23 -0.98 -44.71
N SER A 1076 -20.05 0.06 -44.54
CA SER A 1076 -20.93 0.49 -45.64
C SER A 1076 -21.23 1.99 -45.73
N ASN A 1077 -21.44 2.45 -46.96
CA ASN A 1077 -21.83 3.82 -47.34
C ASN A 1077 -20.78 4.92 -47.10
N ASN A 1078 -19.59 4.58 -46.58
CA ASN A 1078 -18.56 5.56 -46.23
C ASN A 1078 -17.90 6.15 -47.50
N GLN A 1079 -18.43 7.28 -48.00
CA GLN A 1079 -17.94 7.89 -49.25
C GLN A 1079 -16.56 8.55 -49.10
N ALA A 1080 -16.17 8.97 -47.89
CA ALA A 1080 -14.89 9.66 -47.65
C ALA A 1080 -13.76 8.71 -47.23
N LEU A 1081 -14.07 7.46 -46.86
CA LEU A 1081 -13.09 6.45 -46.43
C LEU A 1081 -12.35 5.87 -47.65
N GLN A 1082 -11.03 6.04 -47.71
CA GLN A 1082 -10.22 5.74 -48.90
C GLN A 1082 -9.55 4.35 -48.89
N ASN A 1083 -9.44 3.73 -47.72
CA ASN A 1083 -8.80 2.44 -47.51
C ASN A 1083 -9.42 1.75 -46.27
N LEU A 1084 -8.79 0.68 -45.80
CA LEU A 1084 -9.21 -0.06 -44.60
C LEU A 1084 -8.13 -0.04 -43.50
N ASN A 1085 -7.16 0.86 -43.61
CA ASN A 1085 -5.99 0.87 -42.75
C ASN A 1085 -6.40 1.20 -41.31
N GLY A 1086 -5.71 0.57 -40.35
CA GLY A 1086 -6.15 0.39 -38.97
C GLY A 1086 -7.10 -0.79 -38.77
N LEU A 1087 -7.12 -1.77 -39.67
CA LEU A 1087 -7.75 -3.09 -39.45
C LEU A 1087 -6.74 -4.24 -39.67
N GLU A 1088 -5.46 -3.90 -39.88
CA GLU A 1088 -4.44 -4.81 -40.38
C GLU A 1088 -4.17 -6.00 -39.47
N ASN A 1089 -4.46 -5.89 -38.18
CA ASN A 1089 -4.23 -6.96 -37.21
C ASN A 1089 -5.41 -7.94 -37.11
N ILE A 1090 -6.57 -7.65 -37.72
CA ILE A 1090 -7.70 -8.58 -37.77
C ILE A 1090 -7.26 -9.84 -38.53
N THR A 1091 -7.02 -10.93 -37.80
CA THR A 1091 -6.80 -12.26 -38.38
C THR A 1091 -8.11 -13.04 -38.51
N ASN A 1092 -9.11 -12.73 -37.69
CA ASN A 1092 -10.33 -13.53 -37.55
C ASN A 1092 -11.60 -12.65 -37.58
N LEU A 1093 -12.54 -13.01 -38.46
CA LEU A 1093 -13.87 -12.39 -38.54
C LEU A 1093 -15.00 -13.41 -38.43
N GLY A 1094 -16.09 -13.09 -37.73
CA GLY A 1094 -17.37 -13.78 -37.82
C GLY A 1094 -18.07 -13.59 -39.17
N GLY A 1095 -17.77 -12.49 -39.87
CA GLY A 1095 -18.19 -12.24 -41.25
C GLY A 1095 -17.60 -10.93 -41.78
N LEU A 1096 -17.56 -10.78 -43.10
CA LEU A 1096 -17.21 -9.53 -43.77
C LEU A 1096 -18.32 -9.10 -44.73
N PHE A 1097 -18.83 -7.89 -44.55
CA PHE A 1097 -19.80 -7.26 -45.44
C PHE A 1097 -19.34 -5.84 -45.79
N MET A 1098 -19.01 -5.61 -47.06
CA MET A 1098 -18.63 -4.29 -47.57
C MET A 1098 -19.59 -3.81 -48.65
N ARG A 1099 -20.26 -2.66 -48.43
CA ARG A 1099 -21.19 -2.08 -49.41
C ARG A 1099 -21.07 -0.58 -49.63
N ASN A 1100 -21.03 -0.13 -50.88
CA ASN A 1100 -21.16 1.30 -51.25
C ASN A 1100 -20.05 2.19 -50.63
N ASN A 1101 -18.83 1.67 -50.43
CA ASN A 1101 -17.68 2.46 -49.96
C ASN A 1101 -16.85 2.90 -51.17
N ASN A 1102 -17.37 3.87 -51.94
CA ASN A 1102 -16.86 4.11 -53.30
C ASN A 1102 -15.45 4.72 -53.38
N SER A 1103 -14.88 5.22 -52.28
CA SER A 1103 -13.49 5.70 -52.26
C SER A 1103 -12.47 4.60 -51.94
N ILE A 1104 -12.91 3.41 -51.50
CA ILE A 1104 -12.01 2.28 -51.22
C ILE A 1104 -11.61 1.59 -52.53
N VAL A 1105 -10.31 1.58 -52.82
CA VAL A 1105 -9.74 0.98 -54.05
C VAL A 1105 -9.19 -0.44 -53.86
N ASN A 1106 -8.85 -0.82 -52.63
CA ASN A 1106 -8.25 -2.13 -52.30
C ASN A 1106 -8.59 -2.62 -50.87
N LEU A 1107 -8.16 -3.83 -50.52
CA LEU A 1107 -8.39 -4.46 -49.21
C LEU A 1107 -7.10 -4.61 -48.36
N PHE A 1108 -6.12 -3.73 -48.53
CA PHE A 1108 -4.81 -3.84 -47.86
C PHE A 1108 -4.89 -3.78 -46.33
N GLY A 1109 -5.85 -3.03 -45.80
CA GLY A 1109 -6.15 -3.01 -44.37
C GLY A 1109 -6.65 -4.33 -43.78
N LEU A 1110 -6.94 -5.35 -44.59
CA LEU A 1110 -7.28 -6.70 -44.13
C LEU A 1110 -6.21 -7.74 -44.52
N ARG A 1111 -4.98 -7.31 -44.84
CA ARG A 1111 -3.88 -8.16 -45.36
C ARG A 1111 -3.52 -9.38 -44.51
N ASN A 1112 -3.74 -9.33 -43.18
CA ASN A 1112 -3.44 -10.44 -42.28
C ASN A 1112 -4.65 -11.36 -42.01
N LEU A 1113 -5.84 -11.03 -42.55
CA LEU A 1113 -7.05 -11.82 -42.37
C LEU A 1113 -6.82 -13.27 -42.83
N ASN A 1114 -6.99 -14.20 -41.89
CA ASN A 1114 -6.67 -15.62 -42.01
C ASN A 1114 -7.95 -16.46 -42.14
N ILE A 1115 -8.97 -16.15 -41.35
CA ILE A 1115 -10.24 -16.90 -41.30
C ILE A 1115 -11.44 -15.96 -41.29
N VAL A 1116 -12.43 -16.23 -42.16
CA VAL A 1116 -13.77 -15.65 -42.10
C VAL A 1116 -14.78 -16.76 -41.78
N ASN A 1117 -15.33 -16.74 -40.57
CA ASN A 1117 -16.20 -17.80 -40.05
C ASN A 1117 -17.63 -17.78 -40.62
N GLY A 1118 -18.03 -16.70 -41.28
CA GLY A 1118 -19.34 -16.53 -41.91
C GLY A 1118 -19.22 -16.10 -43.36
N ARG A 1119 -20.09 -15.17 -43.78
CA ARG A 1119 -20.13 -14.70 -45.18
C ARG A 1119 -18.98 -13.75 -45.50
N PHE A 1120 -18.59 -13.74 -46.77
CA PHE A 1120 -17.66 -12.77 -47.36
C PHE A 1120 -18.38 -12.06 -48.51
N VAL A 1121 -18.72 -10.78 -48.34
CA VAL A 1121 -19.55 -10.03 -49.29
C VAL A 1121 -18.91 -8.70 -49.66
N LEU A 1122 -18.57 -8.54 -50.94
CA LEU A 1122 -18.13 -7.29 -51.55
C LEU A 1122 -19.18 -6.88 -52.60
N PHE A 1123 -19.96 -5.83 -52.32
CA PHE A 1123 -21.09 -5.43 -53.16
C PHE A 1123 -21.16 -3.91 -53.41
N GLU A 1124 -21.36 -3.45 -54.64
CA GLU A 1124 -21.54 -2.02 -54.96
C GLU A 1124 -20.37 -1.09 -54.52
N ASN A 1125 -19.13 -1.59 -54.41
CA ASN A 1125 -17.96 -0.74 -54.09
C ASN A 1125 -17.27 -0.33 -55.41
N LEU A 1126 -17.68 0.80 -56.00
CA LEU A 1126 -17.48 1.07 -57.44
C LEU A 1126 -16.03 1.30 -57.90
N ASN A 1127 -15.11 1.69 -57.01
CA ASN A 1127 -13.68 1.83 -57.34
C ASN A 1127 -12.81 0.68 -56.80
N LEU A 1128 -13.38 -0.26 -56.03
CA LEU A 1128 -12.69 -1.43 -55.52
C LEU A 1128 -12.28 -2.32 -56.71
N SER A 1129 -10.98 -2.38 -56.97
CA SER A 1129 -10.41 -2.95 -58.20
C SER A 1129 -9.22 -3.88 -57.96
N ASN A 1130 -8.58 -3.80 -56.79
CA ASN A 1130 -7.55 -4.75 -56.36
C ASN A 1130 -8.00 -5.43 -55.05
N ILE A 1131 -8.12 -6.76 -55.08
CA ILE A 1131 -8.52 -7.56 -53.91
C ILE A 1131 -7.41 -8.54 -53.48
N ASN A 1132 -6.24 -8.44 -54.11
CA ASN A 1132 -5.15 -9.42 -54.05
C ASN A 1132 -4.32 -9.30 -52.76
N ASN A 1133 -4.77 -8.50 -51.79
CA ASN A 1133 -4.05 -8.20 -50.55
C ASN A 1133 -4.25 -9.23 -49.44
N LEU A 1134 -5.33 -10.03 -49.49
CA LEU A 1134 -5.71 -10.99 -48.45
C LEU A 1134 -4.87 -12.28 -48.52
N THR A 1135 -3.55 -12.16 -48.63
CA THR A 1135 -2.65 -13.27 -48.96
C THR A 1135 -2.51 -14.34 -47.86
N LYS A 1136 -3.01 -14.06 -46.64
CA LYS A 1136 -3.05 -15.01 -45.52
C LYS A 1136 -4.37 -15.78 -45.40
N LEU A 1137 -5.42 -15.43 -46.14
CA LEU A 1137 -6.77 -15.97 -45.97
C LEU A 1137 -6.85 -17.45 -46.40
N SER A 1138 -6.98 -18.39 -45.47
CA SER A 1138 -7.10 -19.83 -45.75
C SER A 1138 -8.54 -20.32 -45.83
N ASP A 1139 -9.44 -19.76 -45.02
CA ASP A 1139 -10.77 -20.31 -44.78
C ASP A 1139 -11.89 -19.27 -44.89
N ILE A 1140 -12.92 -19.59 -45.67
CA ILE A 1140 -14.21 -18.89 -45.66
C ILE A 1140 -15.32 -19.90 -45.37
N ASN A 1141 -15.86 -19.86 -44.16
CA ASN A 1141 -16.79 -20.84 -43.62
C ASN A 1141 -18.27 -20.57 -43.92
N GLY A 1142 -18.58 -19.50 -44.66
CA GLY A 1142 -19.91 -19.21 -45.20
C GLY A 1142 -19.92 -19.08 -46.72
N TYR A 1143 -20.78 -18.20 -47.25
CA TYR A 1143 -20.90 -17.91 -48.68
C TYR A 1143 -20.02 -16.73 -49.13
N ILE A 1144 -19.62 -16.74 -50.39
CA ILE A 1144 -18.75 -15.74 -51.02
C ILE A 1144 -19.55 -15.02 -52.11
N THR A 1145 -19.65 -13.69 -52.03
CA THR A 1145 -20.31 -12.85 -53.04
C THR A 1145 -19.43 -11.66 -53.41
N ILE A 1146 -18.96 -11.62 -54.65
CA ILE A 1146 -18.25 -10.48 -55.24
C ILE A 1146 -19.09 -10.00 -56.43
N SER A 1147 -19.70 -8.82 -56.34
CA SER A 1147 -20.66 -8.36 -57.36
C SER A 1147 -20.79 -6.84 -57.43
N ALA A 1148 -20.89 -6.29 -58.65
CA ALA A 1148 -21.12 -4.86 -58.89
C ALA A 1148 -20.08 -3.91 -58.23
N ASN A 1149 -18.84 -4.37 -58.06
CA ASN A 1149 -17.71 -3.53 -57.64
C ASN A 1149 -17.03 -2.91 -58.88
N GLY A 1150 -15.86 -2.29 -58.70
CA GLY A 1150 -15.02 -1.81 -59.81
C GLY A 1150 -14.40 -2.95 -60.65
N ASN A 1151 -13.42 -2.60 -61.48
CA ASN A 1151 -12.80 -3.48 -62.49
C ASN A 1151 -11.86 -4.56 -61.90
N ILE A 1152 -12.39 -5.38 -61.00
CA ILE A 1152 -11.74 -6.58 -60.46
C ILE A 1152 -11.51 -7.57 -61.61
N ASN A 1153 -10.24 -7.83 -61.92
CA ASN A 1153 -9.80 -8.65 -63.05
C ASN A 1153 -9.05 -9.95 -62.65
N SER A 1154 -8.69 -10.07 -61.37
CA SER A 1154 -8.10 -11.24 -60.70
C SER A 1154 -8.91 -11.55 -59.44
N LEU A 1155 -8.83 -12.80 -58.98
CA LEU A 1155 -9.55 -13.32 -57.83
C LEU A 1155 -8.60 -13.80 -56.72
N SER A 1156 -7.34 -13.36 -56.70
CA SER A 1156 -6.26 -14.04 -55.96
C SER A 1156 -6.40 -14.10 -54.43
N LEU A 1157 -7.40 -13.47 -53.81
CA LEU A 1157 -7.76 -13.79 -52.41
C LEU A 1157 -8.29 -15.22 -52.25
N LEU A 1158 -8.81 -15.81 -53.33
CA LEU A 1158 -9.35 -17.16 -53.34
C LEU A 1158 -8.29 -18.23 -53.62
N SER A 1159 -7.03 -17.85 -53.88
CA SER A 1159 -5.97 -18.79 -54.28
C SER A 1159 -5.61 -19.80 -53.20
N ASN A 1160 -5.86 -19.49 -51.93
CA ASN A 1160 -5.58 -20.34 -50.79
C ASN A 1160 -6.84 -21.08 -50.27
N ILE A 1161 -8.03 -20.80 -50.82
CA ILE A 1161 -9.30 -21.34 -50.32
C ILE A 1161 -9.53 -22.75 -50.88
N GLU A 1162 -9.29 -23.77 -50.06
CA GLU A 1162 -9.57 -25.17 -50.45
C GLU A 1162 -11.07 -25.50 -50.52
N GLN A 1163 -11.92 -24.85 -49.71
CA GLN A 1163 -13.35 -25.15 -49.62
C GLN A 1163 -14.18 -23.88 -49.36
N CYS A 1164 -15.26 -23.68 -50.13
CA CYS A 1164 -16.29 -22.70 -49.82
C CYS A 1164 -17.48 -23.41 -49.15
N LYS A 1165 -17.85 -23.03 -47.93
CA LYS A 1165 -18.90 -23.72 -47.17
C LYS A 1165 -20.33 -23.19 -47.43
N GLY A 1166 -20.48 -22.23 -48.34
CA GLY A 1166 -21.77 -21.72 -48.83
C GLY A 1166 -21.80 -21.57 -50.36
N ASP A 1167 -22.67 -20.68 -50.87
CA ASP A 1167 -22.70 -20.30 -52.29
C ASP A 1167 -21.42 -19.56 -52.71
N LEU A 1168 -21.00 -19.72 -53.96
CA LEU A 1168 -19.93 -18.96 -54.61
C LEU A 1168 -20.51 -18.11 -55.75
N THR A 1169 -20.64 -16.81 -55.53
CA THR A 1169 -21.14 -15.83 -56.51
C THR A 1169 -20.06 -14.84 -56.92
N ILE A 1170 -19.72 -14.81 -58.21
CA ILE A 1170 -18.75 -13.89 -58.79
C ILE A 1170 -19.39 -13.18 -60.00
N ASN A 1171 -19.41 -11.84 -59.97
CA ASN A 1171 -20.02 -11.00 -60.99
C ASN A 1171 -19.06 -9.84 -61.32
N ALA A 1172 -18.09 -10.10 -62.20
CA ALA A 1172 -16.94 -9.23 -62.52
C ALA A 1172 -16.31 -9.59 -63.88
N GLU A 1173 -15.55 -8.68 -64.50
CA GLU A 1173 -14.98 -8.83 -65.85
C GLU A 1173 -13.69 -9.70 -65.93
N ILE A 1174 -13.66 -10.81 -65.17
CA ILE A 1174 -12.50 -11.70 -65.03
C ILE A 1174 -12.06 -12.37 -66.35
N TYR A 1175 -10.74 -12.58 -66.49
CA TYR A 1175 -10.10 -13.11 -67.70
C TYR A 1175 -9.85 -14.63 -67.65
N ASP A 1176 -9.51 -15.15 -66.47
CA ASP A 1176 -9.36 -16.57 -66.19
C ASP A 1176 -9.81 -16.90 -64.76
N LEU A 1177 -9.65 -18.17 -64.33
CA LEU A 1177 -9.99 -18.67 -62.99
C LEU A 1177 -8.79 -19.32 -62.29
N ASN A 1178 -7.56 -19.06 -62.72
CA ASN A 1178 -6.36 -19.72 -62.17
C ASN A 1178 -6.23 -19.50 -60.65
N ASP A 1179 -6.69 -18.34 -60.17
CA ASP A 1179 -6.84 -17.98 -58.75
C ASP A 1179 -7.83 -18.88 -57.97
N LEU A 1180 -8.52 -19.84 -58.60
CA LEU A 1180 -9.39 -20.85 -57.95
C LEU A 1180 -8.77 -22.26 -57.95
N SER A 1181 -7.51 -22.44 -58.38
CA SER A 1181 -6.92 -23.77 -58.62
C SER A 1181 -6.89 -24.71 -57.42
N ASN A 1182 -6.96 -24.17 -56.20
CA ASN A 1182 -6.94 -24.98 -54.97
C ASN A 1182 -8.34 -25.33 -54.45
N LEU A 1183 -9.41 -24.78 -55.04
CA LEU A 1183 -10.79 -25.00 -54.61
C LEU A 1183 -11.28 -26.42 -54.93
N THR A 1184 -11.40 -27.25 -53.89
CA THR A 1184 -11.80 -28.66 -53.98
C THR A 1184 -13.30 -28.90 -53.77
N SER A 1185 -14.00 -28.04 -53.03
CA SER A 1185 -15.47 -28.14 -52.88
C SER A 1185 -16.18 -26.81 -52.66
N VAL A 1186 -17.44 -26.74 -53.10
CA VAL A 1186 -18.38 -25.64 -52.82
C VAL A 1186 -19.67 -26.24 -52.25
N LYS A 1187 -20.03 -25.92 -51.01
CA LYS A 1187 -21.18 -26.56 -50.36
C LYS A 1187 -22.53 -25.94 -50.76
N GLY A 1188 -22.53 -24.74 -51.36
CA GLY A 1188 -23.67 -24.13 -52.03
C GLY A 1188 -23.63 -24.22 -53.56
N ASN A 1189 -24.36 -23.30 -54.19
CA ASN A 1189 -24.41 -23.10 -55.64
C ASN A 1189 -23.17 -22.37 -56.15
N ILE A 1190 -22.92 -22.44 -57.46
CA ILE A 1190 -21.94 -21.58 -58.14
C ILE A 1190 -22.67 -20.67 -59.14
N MET A 1191 -22.40 -19.37 -59.08
CA MET A 1191 -22.89 -18.41 -60.06
C MET A 1191 -21.75 -17.50 -60.52
N MET A 1192 -21.49 -17.50 -61.83
CA MET A 1192 -20.57 -16.58 -62.48
C MET A 1192 -21.34 -15.72 -63.49
N ALA A 1193 -21.14 -14.41 -63.44
CA ALA A 1193 -21.88 -13.45 -64.26
C ALA A 1193 -20.96 -12.35 -64.84
N ASN A 1194 -21.26 -11.88 -66.05
CA ASN A 1194 -20.54 -10.81 -66.76
C ASN A 1194 -19.04 -11.08 -67.02
N CYS A 1195 -18.60 -12.34 -66.94
CA CYS A 1195 -17.24 -12.76 -67.24
C CYS A 1195 -16.97 -12.80 -68.77
N GLN A 1196 -17.20 -11.69 -69.48
CA GLN A 1196 -17.10 -11.62 -70.95
C GLN A 1196 -15.68 -11.89 -71.48
N ASN A 1197 -14.65 -11.72 -70.65
CA ASN A 1197 -13.27 -12.03 -71.00
C ASN A 1197 -12.90 -13.51 -70.74
N LEU A 1198 -13.72 -14.24 -69.98
CA LEU A 1198 -13.43 -15.61 -69.53
C LEU A 1198 -13.59 -16.62 -70.67
N SER A 1199 -12.45 -17.22 -71.07
CA SER A 1199 -12.36 -18.11 -72.23
C SER A 1199 -12.48 -19.61 -71.91
N ASN A 1200 -12.25 -20.00 -70.66
CA ASN A 1200 -12.25 -21.38 -70.19
C ASN A 1200 -12.39 -21.47 -68.66
N LEU A 1201 -12.69 -22.65 -68.14
CA LEU A 1201 -12.90 -22.94 -66.72
C LEU A 1201 -11.75 -23.76 -66.09
N ASN A 1202 -10.56 -23.80 -66.69
CA ASN A 1202 -9.50 -24.74 -66.29
C ASN A 1202 -9.02 -24.52 -64.85
N GLY A 1203 -9.14 -23.31 -64.30
CA GLY A 1203 -8.85 -23.04 -62.89
C GLY A 1203 -9.76 -23.75 -61.89
N LEU A 1204 -10.86 -24.37 -62.33
CA LEU A 1204 -11.69 -25.25 -61.48
C LEU A 1204 -11.27 -26.73 -61.55
N SER A 1205 -10.09 -27.06 -62.11
CA SER A 1205 -9.66 -28.46 -62.36
C SER A 1205 -9.47 -29.32 -61.12
N ASN A 1206 -9.46 -28.76 -59.91
CA ASN A 1206 -9.39 -29.52 -58.67
C ASN A 1206 -10.73 -29.57 -57.91
N LEU A 1207 -11.78 -28.95 -58.44
CA LEU A 1207 -13.13 -28.98 -57.87
C LEU A 1207 -13.71 -30.38 -58.02
N MET A 1208 -14.02 -31.02 -56.89
CA MET A 1208 -14.47 -32.40 -56.80
C MET A 1208 -15.89 -32.55 -56.25
N GLU A 1209 -16.44 -31.54 -55.57
CA GLU A 1209 -17.78 -31.60 -54.95
C GLU A 1209 -18.51 -30.25 -55.03
N VAL A 1210 -19.78 -30.27 -55.42
CA VAL A 1210 -20.70 -29.13 -55.36
C VAL A 1210 -22.06 -29.62 -54.86
N THR A 1211 -22.45 -29.26 -53.63
CA THR A 1211 -23.72 -29.74 -53.04
C THR A 1211 -24.93 -28.82 -53.28
N GLY A 1212 -24.73 -27.65 -53.91
CA GLY A 1212 -25.82 -26.78 -54.36
C GLY A 1212 -26.59 -27.32 -55.58
N GLU A 1213 -27.80 -26.83 -55.77
CA GLU A 1213 -28.70 -27.28 -56.85
C GLU A 1213 -28.31 -26.76 -58.24
N THR A 1214 -27.49 -25.71 -58.32
CA THR A 1214 -27.15 -25.07 -59.61
C THR A 1214 -25.70 -24.61 -59.74
N ILE A 1215 -25.21 -24.67 -60.99
CA ILE A 1215 -23.99 -24.03 -61.46
C ILE A 1215 -24.39 -23.18 -62.68
N ASN A 1216 -24.28 -21.85 -62.60
CA ASN A 1216 -24.77 -20.94 -63.64
C ASN A 1216 -23.66 -20.01 -64.16
N PHE A 1217 -23.54 -19.90 -65.49
CA PHE A 1217 -22.65 -18.97 -66.18
C PHE A 1217 -23.48 -18.04 -67.09
N PHE A 1218 -23.51 -16.74 -66.77
CA PHE A 1218 -24.28 -15.72 -67.50
C PHE A 1218 -23.34 -14.66 -68.10
N ASN A 1219 -23.58 -14.26 -69.34
CA ASN A 1219 -22.77 -13.28 -70.07
C ASN A 1219 -21.25 -13.61 -70.05
N CYS A 1220 -20.91 -14.88 -70.31
CA CYS A 1220 -19.54 -15.43 -70.29
C CYS A 1220 -19.14 -15.97 -71.68
N ASN A 1221 -17.88 -15.78 -72.09
CA ASN A 1221 -17.39 -16.13 -73.44
C ASN A 1221 -16.96 -17.61 -73.60
N LEU A 1222 -17.70 -18.52 -72.97
CA LEU A 1222 -17.44 -19.96 -72.94
C LEU A 1222 -18.02 -20.66 -74.19
N THR A 1223 -17.55 -20.24 -75.36
CA THR A 1223 -18.16 -20.55 -76.67
C THR A 1223 -17.82 -21.94 -77.24
N ARG A 1224 -16.88 -22.66 -76.63
CA ARG A 1224 -16.43 -23.99 -77.07
C ARG A 1224 -16.67 -25.06 -76.00
N LEU A 1225 -16.71 -26.34 -76.38
CA LEU A 1225 -16.90 -27.45 -75.43
C LEU A 1225 -15.68 -27.63 -74.50
N ASP A 1226 -14.48 -27.50 -75.04
CA ASP A 1226 -13.22 -27.63 -74.29
C ASP A 1226 -13.04 -26.54 -73.22
N ALA A 1227 -13.72 -25.39 -73.38
CA ALA A 1227 -13.76 -24.34 -72.37
C ALA A 1227 -14.33 -24.82 -71.02
N TYR A 1228 -15.12 -25.91 -70.99
CA TYR A 1228 -15.72 -26.44 -69.77
C TYR A 1228 -14.92 -27.59 -69.12
N CYS A 1229 -13.78 -28.00 -69.69
CA CYS A 1229 -13.08 -29.21 -69.26
C CYS A 1229 -12.49 -29.14 -67.83
N GLY A 1230 -12.31 -27.94 -67.26
CA GLY A 1230 -12.00 -27.79 -65.83
C GLY A 1230 -13.06 -28.36 -64.88
N LEU A 1231 -14.35 -28.35 -65.26
CA LEU A 1231 -15.42 -28.97 -64.45
C LEU A 1231 -15.48 -30.50 -64.56
N LYS A 1232 -14.61 -31.14 -65.35
CA LYS A 1232 -14.65 -32.58 -65.56
C LYS A 1232 -14.49 -33.39 -64.26
N PRO A 1233 -13.57 -33.07 -63.33
CA PRO A 1233 -13.36 -33.87 -62.12
C PRO A 1233 -14.59 -33.92 -61.22
N LEU A 1234 -15.23 -32.78 -60.96
CA LEU A 1234 -16.55 -32.64 -60.32
C LEU A 1234 -17.61 -33.56 -60.93
N PHE A 1235 -17.71 -33.61 -62.26
CA PHE A 1235 -18.70 -34.46 -62.93
C PHE A 1235 -18.30 -35.95 -62.93
N THR A 1236 -17.03 -36.28 -62.79
CA THR A 1236 -16.55 -37.67 -62.65
C THR A 1236 -16.57 -38.22 -61.22
N SER A 1237 -16.56 -37.36 -60.19
CA SER A 1237 -16.74 -37.78 -58.80
C SER A 1237 -18.18 -38.20 -58.51
N GLY A 1238 -19.15 -37.66 -59.28
CA GLY A 1238 -20.58 -37.83 -59.05
C GLY A 1238 -21.14 -36.94 -57.93
N ALA A 1239 -20.31 -36.08 -57.32
CA ALA A 1239 -20.67 -35.24 -56.19
C ALA A 1239 -21.26 -33.87 -56.60
N PHE A 1240 -21.97 -33.83 -57.73
CA PHE A 1240 -22.91 -32.78 -58.13
C PHE A 1240 -24.08 -33.41 -58.88
N SER A 1241 -25.30 -33.19 -58.38
CA SER A 1241 -26.55 -33.71 -58.95
C SER A 1241 -27.46 -32.62 -59.54
N GLY A 1242 -27.01 -31.37 -59.48
CA GLY A 1242 -27.78 -30.19 -59.86
C GLY A 1242 -27.77 -29.87 -61.36
N ARG A 1243 -28.21 -28.65 -61.68
CA ARG A 1243 -28.30 -28.13 -63.04
C ARG A 1243 -27.12 -27.22 -63.39
N LEU A 1244 -26.39 -27.58 -64.45
CA LEU A 1244 -25.52 -26.65 -65.17
C LEU A 1244 -26.35 -25.77 -66.13
N THR A 1245 -26.18 -24.45 -66.07
CA THR A 1245 -26.71 -23.49 -67.03
C THR A 1245 -25.56 -22.64 -67.56
N ALA A 1246 -25.45 -22.50 -68.89
CA ALA A 1246 -24.47 -21.60 -69.52
C ALA A 1246 -25.01 -21.08 -70.86
N GLU A 1247 -24.54 -19.91 -71.27
CA GLU A 1247 -24.83 -19.34 -72.60
C GLU A 1247 -24.05 -20.08 -73.70
N SER A 1248 -24.71 -20.39 -74.81
CA SER A 1248 -24.14 -21.22 -75.89
C SER A 1248 -24.01 -20.45 -77.19
N ILE A 1249 -22.82 -20.53 -77.80
CA ILE A 1249 -22.57 -20.11 -79.19
C ILE A 1249 -21.92 -21.25 -79.99
N SER A 1250 -22.52 -22.45 -79.92
CA SER A 1250 -22.11 -23.61 -80.74
C SER A 1250 -23.32 -24.42 -81.24
N SER A 1251 -23.18 -25.01 -82.42
CA SER A 1251 -24.24 -25.83 -83.05
C SER A 1251 -24.38 -27.25 -82.45
N ARG A 1252 -23.89 -27.45 -81.23
CA ARG A 1252 -24.07 -28.65 -80.40
C ARG A 1252 -24.30 -28.21 -78.95
N PRO A 1253 -25.27 -28.79 -78.22
CA PRO A 1253 -25.46 -28.47 -76.80
C PRO A 1253 -24.29 -29.02 -75.97
N VAL A 1254 -23.76 -28.20 -75.07
CA VAL A 1254 -22.83 -28.66 -74.03
C VAL A 1254 -23.64 -29.50 -73.02
N THR A 1255 -23.14 -30.70 -72.70
CA THR A 1255 -23.76 -31.59 -71.71
C THR A 1255 -22.70 -32.10 -70.72
N ILE A 1256 -23.12 -32.48 -69.52
CA ILE A 1256 -22.25 -33.08 -68.51
C ILE A 1256 -21.52 -34.32 -69.09
N GLN A 1257 -22.23 -35.17 -69.84
CA GLN A 1257 -21.63 -36.36 -70.46
C GLN A 1257 -20.58 -36.01 -71.53
N SER A 1258 -20.75 -34.94 -72.32
CA SER A 1258 -19.74 -34.53 -73.30
C SER A 1258 -18.47 -33.97 -72.65
N ILE A 1259 -18.56 -33.41 -71.44
CA ILE A 1259 -17.40 -32.97 -70.64
C ILE A 1259 -16.67 -34.19 -70.05
N ILE A 1260 -17.42 -35.15 -69.47
CA ILE A 1260 -16.87 -36.42 -68.95
C ILE A 1260 -16.12 -37.21 -70.04
N ASN A 1261 -16.69 -37.27 -71.26
CA ASN A 1261 -16.17 -38.07 -72.37
C ASN A 1261 -14.86 -37.56 -72.99
N ASN A 1262 -14.32 -36.42 -72.52
CA ASN A 1262 -12.98 -35.93 -72.84
C ASN A 1262 -12.76 -35.48 -74.30
N ASP A 1263 -13.77 -34.84 -74.92
CA ASP A 1263 -13.63 -34.00 -76.13
C ASP A 1263 -12.91 -32.67 -75.77
N CYS A 1264 -11.70 -32.78 -75.18
CA CYS A 1264 -10.90 -31.69 -74.62
C CYS A 1264 -9.55 -31.47 -75.36
N ASN A 1265 -9.53 -31.73 -76.67
CA ASN A 1265 -8.38 -31.54 -77.59
C ASN A 1265 -8.84 -30.81 -78.86
#